data_AF-D5GHL0-F1
#
_entry.id   AF-D5GHL0-F1
#
_cell.length_a   1.000
_cell.length_b   1.000
_cell.length_c   1.000
_cell.angle_alpha   90.00
_cell.angle_beta   90.00
_cell.angle_gamma   90.00
#
_symmetry.space_group_name_H-M   'P 1'
#
loop_
_entity.id
_entity.type
_entity.pdbx_description
1 polymer ?
#
loop_
_entity_poly.entity_id
_entity_poly.type
_entity_poly.pdbx_seq_one_letter_code
_entity_poly.pdbx_strand_id
1 'polypeptide(L)'
;MQFSKAFTLGFLAAAFVTATPVQNQIVLSPGEVASVHDAPASQSEPRKLKGRFLHVTDIHPDPFYLTGSDPSERCHRGKGGAGVLGAETSGCDTPFSLVNETFAWIKENLRDEIDFVIWTGDSARHDNDVNIPRSDSQIFTLNRRITQGMVDVFGKPDNLGDDDPTNDLVVPIIPTLGNNDIFPHNIMTDGPNKITREFSDIWRNFIPQDQYHVFDKGAYFWTQVVPGTNGKMGLASKGGLSVISLNTIYFFGSNAAVDGCDLKGEPGYEQMEWLKIQLQLMRDIGMKAILIGHVPPAWTSTKQSWDETCWKKYVLWSKQYRDVIVGSIYGHMNLDHFMVHDSDELKPPHDDSKRKKKKKKPKRKWTGRSAEEMVAPEMDPSEFDEENPVYNVQNAESYLNSLREAFSYLPTPIGAVGKSDEEDDPYDENQNADYSQKIGGRWGERYVLSIVGPSVVPNYFPTLRVIEYNITGLDDVNVVVGGSNAKPNDDLQTLRNNKDPSTPNPPSKTAPPGPAYSMQPFTFLGITQYYANLTRINGLKKKADDQHLELRDSTEDRTFRYELEYNTRTDKIYKLKDMTVKSYLKLAREIVDATRRGNKKQGDKDKTRDIDDSAVECGDLDVKEGCDVEEEKRKKRRKSKKHHHKLKDHIWHTFVKRAFVGTIEGDELGM
;
A
#
# COMPACT_ATOMS: atom_id res chain seq x y z
N MET A 1 -39.91 47.05 -25.57
CA MET A 1 -40.17 48.45 -25.94
C MET A 1 -40.97 49.13 -24.84
N GLN A 2 -40.43 50.22 -24.30
CA GLN A 2 -41.04 51.38 -23.61
C GLN A 2 -42.06 51.22 -22.44
N PHE A 3 -41.57 51.62 -21.26
CA PHE A 3 -42.10 52.60 -20.27
C PHE A 3 -43.57 52.56 -19.79
N SER A 4 -43.81 52.35 -18.48
CA SER A 4 -43.88 53.44 -17.46
C SER A 4 -44.45 53.02 -16.09
N LYS A 5 -43.66 53.33 -15.06
CA LYS A 5 -43.90 53.74 -13.65
C LYS A 5 -45.28 53.55 -12.97
N ALA A 6 -45.24 52.99 -11.75
CA ALA A 6 -45.86 53.58 -10.55
C ALA A 6 -45.03 53.27 -9.29
N PHE A 7 -45.09 54.20 -8.33
CA PHE A 7 -44.14 54.50 -7.24
C PHE A 7 -44.71 54.08 -5.87
N THR A 8 -43.86 53.79 -4.89
CA THR A 8 -44.13 54.01 -3.43
C THR A 8 -42.79 53.92 -2.67
N LEU A 9 -42.10 55.06 -2.50
CA LEU A 9 -41.87 55.82 -1.25
C LEU A 9 -41.29 55.04 -0.05
N GLY A 10 -40.07 55.43 0.35
CA GLY A 10 -39.46 55.15 1.65
C GLY A 10 -38.06 55.77 1.73
N PHE A 11 -37.96 56.94 2.36
CA PHE A 11 -36.77 57.82 2.43
C PHE A 11 -35.60 57.22 3.25
N LEU A 12 -34.38 57.38 2.73
CA LEU A 12 -33.12 57.32 3.49
C LEU A 12 -32.86 58.67 4.18
N ALA A 13 -32.38 58.63 5.42
CA ALA A 13 -31.62 59.73 6.04
C ALA A 13 -30.43 59.16 6.81
N ALA A 14 -29.24 59.66 6.49
CA ALA A 14 -27.97 59.30 7.08
C ALA A 14 -27.72 60.06 8.39
N ALA A 15 -26.96 59.45 9.31
CA ALA A 15 -26.28 60.17 10.38
C ALA A 15 -24.93 59.50 10.71
N PHE A 16 -23.85 60.25 10.48
CA PHE A 16 -22.51 60.02 11.01
C PHE A 16 -22.47 60.46 12.48
N VAL A 17 -21.80 59.71 13.36
CA VAL A 17 -21.32 60.23 14.65
C VAL A 17 -19.95 59.65 14.99
N THR A 18 -18.99 60.56 15.18
CA THR A 18 -17.64 60.39 15.70
C THR A 18 -17.61 60.49 17.23
N ALA A 19 -16.60 59.87 17.85
CA ALA A 19 -16.43 59.63 19.29
C ALA A 19 -16.16 60.87 20.18
N THR A 20 -16.29 60.70 21.52
CA THR A 20 -15.37 61.11 22.63
C THR A 20 -16.07 60.87 24.01
N PRO A 21 -15.41 60.97 25.18
CA PRO A 21 -14.98 59.83 26.01
C PRO A 21 -15.67 59.77 27.39
N VAL A 22 -15.55 58.68 28.14
CA VAL A 22 -15.82 58.70 29.60
C VAL A 22 -14.73 57.96 30.36
N GLN A 23 -14.05 58.74 31.19
CA GLN A 23 -13.11 58.38 32.23
C GLN A 23 -13.86 57.69 33.39
N ASN A 24 -13.39 56.53 33.84
CA ASN A 24 -13.46 56.16 35.25
C ASN A 24 -12.37 55.12 35.56
N GLN A 25 -11.25 55.62 36.08
CA GLN A 25 -10.21 54.79 36.70
C GLN A 25 -10.57 54.62 38.18
N ILE A 26 -10.70 53.37 38.63
CA ILE A 26 -10.57 53.01 40.04
C ILE A 26 -9.18 52.41 40.20
N VAL A 27 -8.36 53.07 41.03
CA VAL A 27 -7.02 52.63 41.44
C VAL A 27 -7.20 51.58 42.54
N LEU A 28 -6.63 50.39 42.36
CA LEU A 28 -6.41 49.41 43.44
C LEU A 28 -4.92 49.05 43.51
N SER A 29 -4.41 49.13 44.73
CA SER A 29 -3.03 49.02 45.17
C SER A 29 -2.44 47.60 45.05
N PRO A 30 -1.11 47.42 45.11
CA PRO A 30 -0.48 46.12 44.88
C PRO A 30 -0.53 45.26 46.16
N GLY A 31 -1.25 44.14 46.10
CA GLY A 31 -1.31 43.17 47.19
C GLY A 31 -2.02 41.88 46.76
N GLU A 32 -1.28 40.78 46.86
CA GLU A 32 -1.72 39.37 46.77
C GLU A 32 -2.11 38.84 45.38
N VAL A 33 -1.07 38.44 44.65
CA VAL A 33 -1.15 37.38 43.63
C VAL A 33 -1.58 36.09 44.33
N ALA A 34 -2.88 35.78 44.29
CA ALA A 34 -3.35 34.43 44.57
C ALA A 34 -2.91 33.53 43.42
N SER A 35 -1.93 32.68 43.68
CA SER A 35 -1.50 31.60 42.80
C SER A 35 -2.66 30.63 42.59
N VAL A 36 -3.25 30.64 41.40
CA VAL A 36 -3.99 29.47 40.91
C VAL A 36 -2.97 28.57 40.21
N HIS A 37 -2.10 27.98 41.02
CA HIS A 37 -1.47 26.71 40.68
C HIS A 37 -2.36 25.60 41.25
N ASP A 38 -2.37 24.47 40.54
CA ASP A 38 -3.07 23.22 40.83
C ASP A 38 -4.48 23.08 40.23
N ALA A 39 -4.57 23.26 38.91
CA ALA A 39 -5.33 22.29 38.12
C ALA A 39 -4.45 21.03 37.97
N PRO A 40 -4.93 19.82 38.29
CA PRO A 40 -4.14 18.62 38.12
C PRO A 40 -3.87 18.43 36.63
N ALA A 41 -2.60 18.54 36.24
CA ALA A 41 -2.13 18.13 34.94
C ALA A 41 -2.34 16.62 34.82
N SER A 42 -3.49 16.20 34.28
CA SER A 42 -3.68 14.86 33.77
C SER A 42 -2.97 14.74 32.42
N GLN A 43 -1.65 14.95 32.41
CA GLN A 43 -0.84 14.49 31.30
C GLN A 43 -0.69 12.99 31.49
N SER A 44 -1.34 12.22 30.62
CA SER A 44 -1.09 10.79 30.48
C SER A 44 0.43 10.59 30.36
N GLU A 45 1.00 9.68 31.16
CA GLU A 45 2.41 9.32 31.09
C GLU A 45 2.86 9.12 29.63
N PRO A 46 4.03 9.66 29.22
CA PRO A 46 4.50 9.56 27.85
C PRO A 46 4.60 8.09 27.42
N ARG A 47 3.90 7.72 26.34
CA ARG A 47 3.87 6.33 25.89
C ARG A 47 5.18 5.96 25.19
N LYS A 48 5.87 4.94 25.70
CA LYS A 48 7.09 4.43 25.09
C LYS A 48 6.82 3.82 23.71
N LEU A 49 7.71 4.08 22.75
CA LEU A 49 7.65 3.49 21.41
C LEU A 49 7.68 1.96 21.46
N LYS A 50 6.79 1.33 20.70
CA LYS A 50 6.69 -0.12 20.51
C LYS A 50 7.42 -0.58 19.25
N GLY A 51 7.66 0.31 18.28
CA GLY A 51 8.24 -0.02 16.98
C GLY A 51 7.27 -0.74 16.06
N ARG A 52 5.96 -0.46 16.19
CA ARG A 52 4.88 -1.17 15.49
C ARG A 52 3.80 -0.19 15.08
N PHE A 53 3.20 -0.35 13.90
CA PHE A 53 2.01 0.40 13.51
C PHE A 53 1.00 -0.48 12.78
N LEU A 54 -0.28 -0.13 12.89
CA LEU A 54 -1.38 -0.83 12.23
C LEU A 54 -1.62 -0.21 10.85
N HIS A 55 -1.85 -1.04 9.84
CA HIS A 55 -2.41 -0.64 8.56
C HIS A 55 -3.76 -1.34 8.35
N VAL A 56 -4.80 -0.53 8.13
CA VAL A 56 -6.18 -0.95 7.80
C VAL A 56 -6.60 -0.26 6.51
N THR A 57 -7.33 -0.96 5.65
CA THR A 57 -7.79 -0.41 4.36
C THR A 57 -9.10 -1.06 3.92
N ASP A 58 -9.86 -0.35 3.08
CA ASP A 58 -10.98 -0.90 2.30
C ASP A 58 -11.99 -1.63 3.21
N ILE A 59 -12.61 -0.86 4.12
CA ILE A 59 -13.60 -1.39 5.08
C ILE A 59 -14.95 -1.60 4.40
N HIS A 60 -15.34 -0.70 3.48
CA HIS A 60 -16.61 -0.76 2.75
C HIS A 60 -17.82 -1.17 3.61
N PRO A 61 -18.18 -0.41 4.66
CA PRO A 61 -19.37 -0.70 5.44
C PRO A 61 -20.63 -0.56 4.58
N ASP A 62 -21.47 -1.59 4.58
CA ASP A 62 -22.74 -1.59 3.88
C ASP A 62 -23.93 -1.62 4.86
N PRO A 63 -24.74 -0.52 4.92
CA PRO A 63 -25.93 -0.48 5.74
C PRO A 63 -27.09 -1.34 5.20
N PHE A 64 -27.01 -1.81 3.96
CA PHE A 64 -28.07 -2.58 3.30
C PHE A 64 -27.82 -4.09 3.31
N TYR A 65 -26.68 -4.54 3.84
CA TYR A 65 -26.36 -5.96 3.97
C TYR A 65 -27.42 -6.69 4.78
N LEU A 66 -27.99 -7.75 4.22
CA LEU A 66 -28.98 -8.61 4.86
C LEU A 66 -28.42 -10.02 5.07
N THR A 67 -28.38 -10.48 6.32
CA THR A 67 -28.03 -11.88 6.61
C THR A 67 -29.02 -12.84 5.95
N GLY A 68 -28.50 -13.87 5.30
CA GLY A 68 -29.29 -14.89 4.59
C GLY A 68 -29.79 -14.47 3.22
N SER A 69 -29.37 -13.31 2.69
CA SER A 69 -29.65 -12.88 1.32
C SER A 69 -28.76 -13.56 0.28
N ASP A 70 -29.05 -13.30 -0.99
CA ASP A 70 -28.27 -13.82 -2.11
C ASP A 70 -27.01 -12.97 -2.36
N PRO A 71 -25.79 -13.54 -2.29
CA PRO A 71 -24.56 -12.80 -2.59
C PRO A 71 -24.45 -12.28 -4.03
N SER A 72 -25.17 -12.88 -4.99
CA SER A 72 -25.23 -12.38 -6.37
C SER A 72 -26.03 -11.09 -6.50
N GLU A 73 -26.89 -10.80 -5.51
CA GLU A 73 -27.71 -9.58 -5.43
C GLU A 73 -27.12 -8.60 -4.40
N ARG A 74 -25.77 -8.54 -4.33
CA ARG A 74 -24.98 -7.64 -3.46
C ARG A 74 -25.28 -7.78 -1.96
N CYS A 75 -25.88 -8.90 -1.57
CA CYS A 75 -26.39 -9.14 -0.23
C CYS A 75 -27.50 -8.18 0.23
N HIS A 76 -28.21 -7.53 -0.69
CA HIS A 76 -29.30 -6.60 -0.34
C HIS A 76 -30.69 -7.26 -0.40
N ARG A 77 -30.82 -8.43 -1.07
CA ARG A 77 -32.12 -9.07 -1.35
C ARG A 77 -31.98 -10.55 -1.74
N GLY A 78 -33.13 -11.20 -1.93
CA GLY A 78 -33.20 -12.63 -2.23
C GLY A 78 -32.96 -13.51 -1.00
N LYS A 79 -32.72 -14.80 -1.23
CA LYS A 79 -32.35 -15.77 -0.19
C LYS A 79 -31.11 -16.51 -0.65
N GLY A 80 -30.09 -16.58 0.20
CA GLY A 80 -28.82 -17.21 -0.11
C GLY A 80 -27.93 -17.38 1.11
N GLY A 81 -26.63 -17.52 0.85
CA GLY A 81 -25.62 -17.89 1.86
C GLY A 81 -24.98 -16.73 2.62
N ALA A 82 -25.51 -15.51 2.54
CA ALA A 82 -24.91 -14.35 3.21
C ALA A 82 -24.82 -14.55 4.73
N GLY A 83 -23.59 -14.58 5.28
CA GLY A 83 -23.34 -14.82 6.70
C GLY A 83 -23.66 -13.61 7.59
N VAL A 84 -23.62 -13.80 8.91
CA VAL A 84 -23.82 -12.67 9.85
C VAL A 84 -22.66 -11.69 9.79
N LEU A 85 -21.44 -12.20 9.60
CA LEU A 85 -20.21 -11.42 9.60
C LEU A 85 -19.65 -11.19 8.18
N GLY A 86 -20.50 -11.30 7.17
CA GLY A 86 -20.11 -11.13 5.77
C GLY A 86 -20.17 -12.44 4.99
N ALA A 87 -19.97 -12.30 3.68
CA ALA A 87 -19.94 -13.40 2.72
C ALA A 87 -18.60 -13.34 1.97
N GLU A 88 -17.66 -14.19 2.36
CA GLU A 88 -16.34 -14.26 1.72
C GLU A 88 -16.45 -14.63 0.23
N THR A 89 -15.49 -14.19 -0.58
CA THR A 89 -15.41 -14.55 -2.02
C THR A 89 -16.67 -14.19 -2.81
N SER A 90 -17.32 -13.08 -2.43
CA SER A 90 -18.55 -12.61 -3.05
C SER A 90 -18.48 -11.12 -3.41
N GLY A 91 -19.49 -10.61 -4.13
CA GLY A 91 -19.62 -9.19 -4.44
C GLY A 91 -20.30 -8.34 -3.37
N CYS A 92 -20.37 -8.85 -2.14
CA CYS A 92 -20.98 -8.16 -1.02
C CYS A 92 -19.97 -7.34 -0.23
N ASP A 93 -20.42 -6.18 0.22
CA ASP A 93 -19.68 -5.31 1.12
C ASP A 93 -19.81 -5.75 2.59
N THR A 94 -19.14 -5.01 3.49
CA THR A 94 -18.96 -5.39 4.89
C THR A 94 -20.20 -5.06 5.73
N PRO A 95 -20.86 -6.03 6.38
CA PRO A 95 -21.91 -5.71 7.35
C PRO A 95 -21.32 -5.02 8.58
N PHE A 96 -22.10 -4.13 9.20
CA PHE A 96 -21.67 -3.44 10.42
C PHE A 96 -21.33 -4.37 11.59
N SER A 97 -21.86 -5.60 11.61
CA SER A 97 -21.44 -6.64 12.55
C SER A 97 -19.94 -6.93 12.44
N LEU A 98 -19.42 -7.15 11.23
CA LEU A 98 -17.99 -7.38 10.99
C LEU A 98 -17.17 -6.12 11.31
N VAL A 99 -17.68 -4.92 10.97
CA VAL A 99 -17.01 -3.65 11.32
C VAL A 99 -16.84 -3.53 12.84
N ASN A 100 -17.90 -3.79 13.60
CA ASN A 100 -17.89 -3.70 15.07
C ASN A 100 -16.94 -4.73 15.69
N GLU A 101 -17.00 -5.98 15.24
CA GLU A 101 -16.10 -7.05 15.70
C GLU A 101 -14.64 -6.74 15.37
N THR A 102 -14.39 -6.12 14.21
CA THR A 102 -13.05 -5.68 13.81
C THR A 102 -12.49 -4.63 14.76
N PHE A 103 -13.27 -3.58 15.04
CA PHE A 103 -12.86 -2.54 15.98
C PHE A 103 -12.71 -3.05 17.41
N ALA A 104 -13.60 -3.93 17.86
CA ALA A 104 -13.49 -4.57 19.17
C ALA A 104 -12.20 -5.37 19.29
N TRP A 105 -11.89 -6.19 18.29
CA TRP A 105 -10.66 -6.99 18.28
C TRP A 105 -9.41 -6.11 18.26
N ILE A 106 -9.38 -5.03 17.46
CA ILE A 106 -8.26 -4.07 17.43
C ILE A 106 -8.07 -3.43 18.80
N LYS A 107 -9.16 -3.01 19.45
CA LYS A 107 -9.14 -2.39 20.79
C LYS A 107 -8.53 -3.31 21.84
N GLU A 108 -8.92 -4.58 21.83
CA GLU A 108 -8.48 -5.57 22.81
C GLU A 108 -7.06 -6.08 22.57
N ASN A 109 -6.61 -6.15 21.31
CA ASN A 109 -5.38 -6.87 20.96
C ASN A 109 -4.24 -5.97 20.46
N LEU A 110 -4.53 -4.80 19.90
CA LEU A 110 -3.53 -3.99 19.19
C LEU A 110 -3.36 -2.56 19.73
N ARG A 111 -4.41 -1.93 20.25
CA ARG A 111 -4.41 -0.50 20.66
C ARG A 111 -3.16 -0.10 21.46
N ASP A 112 -2.84 -0.87 22.48
CA ASP A 112 -1.74 -0.56 23.42
C ASP A 112 -0.37 -1.08 22.96
N GLU A 113 -0.33 -1.75 21.81
CA GLU A 113 0.84 -2.43 21.24
C GLU A 113 1.35 -1.78 19.94
N ILE A 114 0.74 -0.69 19.50
CA ILE A 114 1.09 0.04 18.27
C ILE A 114 1.30 1.53 18.53
N ASP A 115 2.19 2.17 17.77
CA ASP A 115 2.57 3.57 17.90
C ASP A 115 1.62 4.53 17.18
N PHE A 116 1.10 4.14 16.01
CA PHE A 116 0.16 4.90 15.18
C PHE A 116 -0.62 3.96 14.25
N VAL A 117 -1.63 4.51 13.56
CA VAL A 117 -2.48 3.81 12.59
C VAL A 117 -2.40 4.50 11.22
N ILE A 118 -2.20 3.71 10.18
CA ILE A 118 -2.36 4.11 8.78
C ILE A 118 -3.71 3.55 8.31
N TRP A 119 -4.60 4.41 7.85
CA TRP A 119 -5.91 4.03 7.33
C TRP A 119 -6.04 4.48 5.87
N THR A 120 -5.86 3.57 4.92
CA THR A 120 -5.78 3.95 3.50
C THR A 120 -7.13 4.04 2.78
N GLY A 121 -8.18 4.54 3.45
CA GLY A 121 -9.45 4.91 2.80
C GLY A 121 -10.42 3.77 2.50
N ASP A 122 -11.39 4.08 1.63
CA ASP A 122 -12.50 3.24 1.17
C ASP A 122 -13.42 2.77 2.30
N SER A 123 -14.12 3.76 2.84
CA SER A 123 -15.07 3.62 3.96
C SER A 123 -16.52 3.92 3.57
N ALA A 124 -16.81 3.85 2.28
CA ALA A 124 -18.15 3.71 1.75
C ALA A 124 -18.27 2.43 0.93
N ARG A 125 -19.44 1.78 0.98
CA ARG A 125 -19.78 0.63 0.12
C ARG A 125 -19.56 0.95 -1.37
N HIS A 126 -19.38 -0.08 -2.18
CA HIS A 126 -19.38 0.02 -3.63
C HIS A 126 -20.74 0.51 -4.16
N ASP A 127 -20.72 1.17 -5.33
CA ASP A 127 -21.93 1.61 -6.03
C ASP A 127 -22.40 0.58 -7.06
N ASN A 128 -22.55 -0.68 -6.63
CA ASN A 128 -22.78 -1.83 -7.51
C ASN A 128 -24.19 -2.44 -7.42
N ASP A 129 -25.15 -1.73 -6.78
CA ASP A 129 -26.58 -2.07 -6.79
C ASP A 129 -27.40 -0.94 -7.43
N VAL A 130 -27.84 -1.19 -8.66
CA VAL A 130 -28.67 -0.26 -9.44
C VAL A 130 -30.00 0.11 -8.78
N ASN A 131 -30.53 -0.75 -7.90
CA ASN A 131 -31.79 -0.49 -7.19
C ASN A 131 -31.60 0.37 -5.94
N ILE A 132 -30.38 0.41 -5.42
CA ILE A 132 -30.00 1.19 -4.24
C ILE A 132 -28.72 1.95 -4.60
N PRO A 133 -28.82 2.99 -5.46
CA PRO A 133 -27.65 3.76 -5.86
C PRO A 133 -27.06 4.50 -4.66
N ARG A 134 -25.73 4.61 -4.63
CA ARG A 134 -25.02 5.31 -3.59
C ARG A 134 -25.11 6.81 -3.78
N SER A 135 -25.32 7.54 -2.68
CA SER A 135 -25.32 9.01 -2.68
C SER A 135 -24.12 9.57 -1.93
N ASP A 136 -23.82 10.83 -2.21
CA ASP A 136 -22.86 11.65 -1.46
C ASP A 136 -23.15 11.66 0.05
N SER A 137 -24.41 11.83 0.44
CA SER A 137 -24.84 11.84 1.85
C SER A 137 -24.56 10.49 2.53
N GLN A 138 -24.74 9.39 1.79
CA GLN A 138 -24.41 8.06 2.28
C GLN A 138 -22.90 7.91 2.48
N ILE A 139 -22.09 8.33 1.49
CA ILE A 139 -20.63 8.27 1.57
C ILE A 139 -20.10 9.02 2.80
N PHE A 140 -20.56 10.26 3.02
CA PHE A 140 -20.14 11.04 4.20
C PHE A 140 -20.63 10.42 5.51
N THR A 141 -21.86 9.89 5.55
CA THR A 141 -22.39 9.22 6.74
C THR A 141 -21.57 7.98 7.11
N LEU A 142 -21.20 7.17 6.13
CA LEU A 142 -20.38 5.97 6.35
C LEU A 142 -18.96 6.34 6.80
N ASN A 143 -18.35 7.35 6.17
CA ASN A 143 -17.04 7.87 6.59
C ASN A 143 -17.05 8.44 8.01
N ARG A 144 -18.12 9.17 8.40
CA ARG A 144 -18.30 9.63 9.79
C ARG A 144 -18.43 8.47 10.77
N ARG A 145 -19.12 7.40 10.38
CA ARG A 145 -19.29 6.21 11.23
C ARG A 145 -17.99 5.43 11.42
N ILE A 146 -17.18 5.26 10.39
CA ILE A 146 -15.86 4.63 10.50
C ILE A 146 -14.89 5.52 11.30
N THR A 147 -14.91 6.83 11.06
CA THR A 147 -14.15 7.81 11.84
C THR A 147 -14.50 7.73 13.33
N GLN A 148 -15.80 7.63 13.67
CA GLN A 148 -16.21 7.46 15.06
C GLN A 148 -15.67 6.16 15.66
N GLY A 149 -15.76 5.03 14.95
CA GLY A 149 -15.18 3.76 15.42
C GLY A 149 -13.66 3.84 15.66
N MET A 150 -12.94 4.54 14.78
CA MET A 150 -11.52 4.84 14.95
C MET A 150 -11.25 5.67 16.22
N VAL A 151 -12.03 6.71 16.46
CA VAL A 151 -11.93 7.54 17.68
C VAL A 151 -12.31 6.75 18.94
N ASP A 152 -13.32 5.88 18.88
CA ASP A 152 -13.75 5.07 20.04
C ASP A 152 -12.69 4.03 20.47
N VAL A 153 -11.85 3.60 19.52
CA VAL A 153 -10.75 2.67 19.76
C VAL A 153 -9.50 3.42 20.21
N PHE A 154 -9.12 4.50 19.53
CA PHE A 154 -7.82 5.13 19.70
C PHE A 154 -7.85 6.49 20.40
N GLY A 155 -9.03 7.01 20.70
CA GLY A 155 -9.25 8.25 21.42
C GLY A 155 -8.93 8.16 22.92
N LYS A 156 -8.79 9.33 23.53
CA LYS A 156 -8.70 9.50 24.98
C LYS A 156 -10.07 9.24 25.64
N PRO A 157 -10.10 8.67 26.86
CA PRO A 157 -11.34 8.39 27.56
C PRO A 157 -12.07 9.65 28.10
N ASP A 158 -11.34 10.73 28.38
CA ASP A 158 -11.88 11.96 28.99
C ASP A 158 -11.53 13.21 28.16
N ASN A 159 -12.40 13.61 27.22
CA ASN A 159 -12.30 14.90 26.50
C ASN A 159 -13.20 15.98 27.11
N LEU A 160 -13.58 15.85 28.38
CA LEU A 160 -14.46 16.79 29.06
C LEU A 160 -13.72 18.11 29.35
N GLY A 161 -14.01 19.14 28.55
CA GLY A 161 -13.44 20.49 28.71
C GLY A 161 -12.14 20.73 27.93
N ASP A 162 -11.81 19.86 26.98
CA ASP A 162 -10.72 20.08 26.02
C ASP A 162 -11.29 20.66 24.72
N ASP A 163 -10.96 21.92 24.43
CA ASP A 163 -11.36 22.61 23.20
C ASP A 163 -10.35 22.38 22.05
N ASP A 164 -9.25 21.65 22.29
CA ASP A 164 -8.21 21.35 21.30
C ASP A 164 -8.39 19.95 20.67
N PRO A 165 -9.04 19.86 19.50
CA PRO A 165 -9.29 18.58 18.83
C PRO A 165 -8.02 17.85 18.39
N THR A 166 -6.85 18.50 18.45
CA THR A 166 -5.59 17.95 17.93
C THR A 166 -4.85 17.08 18.94
N ASN A 167 -5.35 16.99 20.18
CA ASN A 167 -4.76 16.16 21.23
C ASN A 167 -5.66 14.98 21.65
N ASP A 168 -6.83 14.81 21.02
CA ASP A 168 -7.89 13.86 21.43
C ASP A 168 -7.54 12.37 21.32
N LEU A 169 -6.39 12.03 20.72
CA LEU A 169 -5.99 10.65 20.45
C LEU A 169 -4.94 10.15 21.45
N VAL A 170 -4.99 8.85 21.76
CA VAL A 170 -3.91 8.10 22.43
C VAL A 170 -2.96 7.52 21.38
N VAL A 171 -3.51 7.11 20.23
CA VAL A 171 -2.77 6.59 19.09
C VAL A 171 -3.10 7.44 17.86
N PRO A 172 -2.13 8.14 17.25
CA PRO A 172 -2.39 8.93 16.05
C PRO A 172 -2.93 8.09 14.90
N ILE A 173 -3.87 8.66 14.13
CA ILE A 173 -4.48 8.02 12.96
C ILE A 173 -4.25 8.90 11.75
N ILE A 174 -3.72 8.32 10.68
CA ILE A 174 -3.39 9.03 9.45
C ILE A 174 -4.19 8.40 8.31
N PRO A 175 -5.35 9.00 7.95
CA PRO A 175 -6.17 8.54 6.85
C PRO A 175 -5.68 9.02 5.46
N THR A 176 -6.10 8.33 4.40
CA THR A 176 -6.11 8.82 3.01
C THR A 176 -7.49 8.66 2.41
N LEU A 177 -7.85 9.51 1.43
CA LEU A 177 -9.07 9.31 0.65
C LEU A 177 -8.94 8.10 -0.28
N GLY A 178 -9.97 7.26 -0.29
CA GLY A 178 -10.16 6.23 -1.30
C GLY A 178 -11.06 6.66 -2.45
N ASN A 179 -11.16 5.83 -3.49
CA ASN A 179 -11.93 6.14 -4.69
C ASN A 179 -13.43 5.90 -4.51
N ASN A 180 -13.81 5.12 -3.49
CA ASN A 180 -15.18 5.00 -3.02
C ASN A 180 -15.56 6.07 -2.00
N ASP A 181 -14.63 6.85 -1.47
CA ASP A 181 -14.94 7.94 -0.54
C ASP A 181 -15.43 9.22 -1.23
N ILE A 182 -15.58 9.19 -2.55
CA ILE A 182 -15.92 10.34 -3.38
C ILE A 182 -17.12 10.07 -4.28
N PHE A 183 -17.80 11.14 -4.68
CA PHE A 183 -18.90 11.10 -5.63
C PHE A 183 -18.76 12.23 -6.66
N PRO A 184 -18.87 11.96 -7.97
CA PRO A 184 -19.06 10.65 -8.60
C PRO A 184 -17.87 9.70 -8.38
N HIS A 185 -18.11 8.39 -8.51
CA HIS A 185 -17.07 7.37 -8.31
C HIS A 185 -15.85 7.65 -9.19
N ASN A 186 -14.64 7.59 -8.61
CA ASN A 186 -13.34 7.87 -9.26
C ASN A 186 -13.12 9.32 -9.75
N ILE A 187 -14.14 10.18 -9.74
CA ILE A 187 -14.06 11.52 -10.33
C ILE A 187 -13.93 12.57 -9.23
N MET A 188 -12.77 13.21 -9.15
CA MET A 188 -12.51 14.33 -8.24
C MET A 188 -11.79 15.45 -8.96
N THR A 189 -12.39 16.64 -8.98
CA THR A 189 -11.78 17.87 -9.49
C THR A 189 -10.78 18.45 -8.47
N ASP A 190 -10.05 19.48 -8.88
CA ASP A 190 -9.24 20.29 -7.96
C ASP A 190 -10.07 20.80 -6.77
N GLY A 191 -9.40 20.95 -5.62
CA GLY A 191 -9.98 21.57 -4.44
C GLY A 191 -9.58 23.05 -4.32
N PRO A 192 -10.22 23.82 -3.43
CA PRO A 192 -11.26 23.37 -2.50
C PRO A 192 -12.59 23.07 -3.19
N ASN A 193 -13.19 21.92 -2.87
CA ASN A 193 -14.47 21.49 -3.42
C ASN A 193 -15.35 20.88 -2.31
N LYS A 194 -16.52 20.34 -2.68
CA LYS A 194 -17.45 19.76 -1.70
C LYS A 194 -16.83 18.61 -0.91
N ILE A 195 -16.05 17.75 -1.57
CA ILE A 195 -15.41 16.58 -0.96
C ILE A 195 -14.35 17.06 0.04
N THR A 196 -13.42 17.93 -0.37
CA THR A 196 -12.33 18.37 0.51
C THR A 196 -12.87 19.10 1.75
N ARG A 197 -13.93 19.90 1.61
CA ARG A 197 -14.58 20.59 2.73
C ARG A 197 -15.27 19.65 3.70
N GLU A 198 -16.04 18.67 3.20
CA GLU A 198 -16.71 17.69 4.06
C GLU A 198 -15.68 16.83 4.80
N PHE A 199 -14.64 16.36 4.12
CA PHE A 199 -13.59 15.58 4.78
C PHE A 199 -12.72 16.40 5.73
N SER A 200 -12.58 17.71 5.52
CA SER A 200 -11.93 18.60 6.50
C SER A 200 -12.68 18.63 7.83
N ASP A 201 -14.01 18.46 7.79
CA ASP A 201 -14.86 18.32 8.97
C ASP A 201 -14.85 16.89 9.53
N ILE A 202 -15.00 15.86 8.68
CA ILE A 202 -14.96 14.45 9.12
C ILE A 202 -13.63 14.14 9.83
N TRP A 203 -12.51 14.60 9.28
CA TRP A 203 -11.16 14.28 9.78
C TRP A 203 -10.52 15.40 10.59
N ARG A 204 -11.33 16.31 11.14
CA ARG A 204 -10.83 17.45 11.91
C ARG A 204 -9.88 17.05 13.05
N ASN A 205 -10.11 15.90 13.69
CA ASN A 205 -9.30 15.39 14.80
C ASN A 205 -8.01 14.67 14.34
N PHE A 206 -7.87 14.41 13.03
CA PHE A 206 -6.73 13.68 12.46
C PHE A 206 -5.77 14.59 11.71
N ILE A 207 -6.26 15.72 11.18
CA ILE A 207 -5.47 16.67 10.39
C ILE A 207 -4.82 17.69 11.33
N PRO A 208 -3.48 17.79 11.36
CA PRO A 208 -2.80 18.82 12.12
C PRO A 208 -3.22 20.22 11.67
N GLN A 209 -3.34 21.16 12.62
CA GLN A 209 -3.85 22.50 12.35
C GLN A 209 -3.03 23.27 11.31
N ASP A 210 -1.71 23.07 11.27
CA ASP A 210 -0.80 23.67 10.29
C ASP A 210 -0.93 23.06 8.88
N GLN A 211 -1.59 21.90 8.77
CA GLN A 211 -1.87 21.22 7.51
C GLN A 211 -3.30 21.45 6.99
N TYR A 212 -4.18 22.07 7.79
CA TYR A 212 -5.60 22.20 7.45
C TYR A 212 -5.84 22.88 6.10
N HIS A 213 -5.12 23.97 5.79
CA HIS A 213 -5.27 24.66 4.50
C HIS A 213 -4.77 23.82 3.31
N VAL A 214 -3.71 23.03 3.50
CA VAL A 214 -3.20 22.11 2.48
C VAL A 214 -4.23 21.01 2.21
N PHE A 215 -4.81 20.48 3.29
CA PHE A 215 -5.85 19.47 3.21
C PHE A 215 -7.13 20.01 2.53
N ASP A 216 -7.61 21.19 2.90
CA ASP A 216 -8.81 21.77 2.25
C ASP A 216 -8.57 22.02 0.74
N LYS A 217 -7.33 22.34 0.34
CA LYS A 217 -6.97 22.54 -1.07
C LYS A 217 -6.90 21.23 -1.86
N GLY A 218 -6.37 20.15 -1.30
CA GLY A 218 -6.06 18.95 -2.11
C GLY A 218 -6.32 17.60 -1.46
N ALA A 219 -6.83 17.57 -0.23
CA ALA A 219 -7.05 16.39 0.60
C ALA A 219 -5.78 15.51 0.79
N TYR A 220 -4.62 16.15 0.81
CA TYR A 220 -3.34 15.55 1.17
C TYR A 220 -2.68 16.36 2.28
N PHE A 221 -1.92 15.69 3.14
CA PHE A 221 -1.27 16.31 4.30
C PHE A 221 -0.17 15.39 4.84
N TRP A 222 0.55 15.83 5.87
CA TRP A 222 1.45 14.95 6.61
C TRP A 222 1.28 15.12 8.12
N THR A 223 1.61 14.08 8.88
CA THR A 223 1.61 14.11 10.35
C THR A 223 2.89 13.50 10.87
N GLN A 224 3.57 14.18 11.80
CA GLN A 224 4.70 13.59 12.50
C GLN A 224 4.18 12.61 13.55
N VAL A 225 4.64 11.36 13.49
CA VAL A 225 4.20 10.24 14.35
C VAL A 225 5.26 9.84 15.38
N VAL A 226 6.53 10.16 15.12
CA VAL A 226 7.63 9.99 16.09
C VAL A 226 8.39 11.31 16.23
N PRO A 227 8.56 11.85 17.45
CA PRO A 227 9.30 13.09 17.66
C PRO A 227 10.77 12.96 17.26
N GLY A 228 11.42 14.11 17.10
CA GLY A 228 12.86 14.16 16.88
C GLY A 228 13.65 13.69 18.10
N THR A 229 14.95 13.46 17.90
CA THR A 229 15.91 13.11 18.97
C THR A 229 16.02 14.17 20.07
N ASN A 230 15.54 15.39 19.82
CA ASN A 230 15.44 16.48 20.79
C ASN A 230 14.06 16.55 21.49
N GLY A 231 13.19 15.54 21.31
CA GLY A 231 11.85 15.46 21.87
C GLY A 231 10.83 16.44 21.27
N LYS A 232 11.18 17.13 20.17
CA LYS A 232 10.32 18.15 19.55
C LYS A 232 9.57 17.64 18.33
N MET A 233 8.45 18.29 18.03
CA MET A 233 7.62 18.09 16.84
C MET A 233 7.76 19.27 15.86
N GLY A 234 7.33 19.06 14.61
CA GLY A 234 7.32 20.07 13.55
C GLY A 234 8.71 20.49 13.11
N LEU A 235 8.83 21.73 12.61
CA LEU A 235 10.10 22.27 12.08
C LEU A 235 11.21 22.42 13.14
N ALA A 236 10.86 22.43 14.43
CA ALA A 236 11.82 22.44 15.53
C ALA A 236 12.39 21.04 15.85
N SER A 237 11.87 20.00 15.20
CA SER A 237 12.32 18.62 15.36
C SER A 237 13.73 18.41 14.81
N LYS A 238 14.54 17.64 15.53
CA LYS A 238 15.82 17.12 15.03
C LYS A 238 15.66 15.65 14.66
N GLY A 239 15.26 15.40 13.41
CA GLY A 239 14.86 14.07 12.93
C GLY A 239 13.39 13.75 13.19
N GLY A 240 13.11 12.47 13.48
CA GLY A 240 11.76 11.96 13.69
C GLY A 240 11.17 11.25 12.46
N LEU A 241 9.95 10.75 12.60
CA LEU A 241 9.22 10.04 11.55
C LEU A 241 7.88 10.72 11.31
N SER A 242 7.58 10.96 10.03
CA SER A 242 6.30 11.48 9.57
C SER A 242 5.64 10.53 8.59
N VAL A 243 4.31 10.61 8.50
CA VAL A 243 3.51 9.92 7.49
C VAL A 243 2.92 10.98 6.57
N ILE A 244 3.15 10.83 5.27
CA ILE A 244 2.61 11.71 4.22
C ILE A 244 1.42 11.00 3.57
N SER A 245 0.24 11.56 3.77
CA SER A 245 -1.02 11.14 3.16
C SER A 245 -1.19 11.77 1.79
N LEU A 246 -1.09 10.96 0.74
CA LEU A 246 -1.31 11.38 -0.64
C LEU A 246 -2.76 11.14 -1.04
N ASN A 247 -3.39 12.15 -1.64
CA ASN A 247 -4.60 11.99 -2.43
C ASN A 247 -4.27 11.37 -3.79
N THR A 248 -4.25 10.04 -3.88
CA THR A 248 -3.90 9.33 -5.11
C THR A 248 -4.98 9.40 -6.19
N ILE A 249 -6.17 9.94 -5.90
CA ILE A 249 -7.22 10.15 -6.88
C ILE A 249 -6.80 11.16 -7.96
N TYR A 250 -5.94 12.13 -7.62
CA TYR A 250 -5.35 13.04 -8.61
C TYR A 250 -4.31 12.40 -9.51
N PHE A 251 -3.86 11.20 -9.18
CA PHE A 251 -2.96 10.42 -10.02
C PHE A 251 -3.71 9.31 -10.76
N PHE A 252 -4.94 8.99 -10.36
CA PHE A 252 -5.67 7.82 -10.82
C PHE A 252 -6.08 7.98 -12.29
N GLY A 253 -5.69 7.04 -13.15
CA GLY A 253 -5.99 7.10 -14.59
C GLY A 253 -7.48 7.05 -14.92
N SER A 254 -8.31 6.54 -14.00
CA SER A 254 -9.77 6.54 -14.13
C SER A 254 -10.42 7.86 -13.72
N ASN A 255 -9.67 8.84 -13.20
CA ASN A 255 -10.19 10.16 -12.90
C ASN A 255 -10.18 11.05 -14.15
N ALA A 256 -11.28 11.03 -14.89
CA ALA A 256 -11.44 11.83 -16.11
C ALA A 256 -11.49 13.36 -15.89
N ALA A 257 -11.47 13.85 -14.63
CA ALA A 257 -11.47 15.27 -14.32
C ALA A 257 -10.07 15.89 -14.20
N VAL A 258 -9.00 15.10 -14.33
CA VAL A 258 -7.61 15.55 -14.22
C VAL A 258 -6.78 15.07 -15.41
N ASP A 259 -5.72 15.79 -15.74
CA ASP A 259 -4.85 15.51 -16.89
C ASP A 259 -3.39 15.32 -16.44
N GLY A 260 -3.19 14.39 -15.52
CA GLY A 260 -1.88 13.96 -15.05
C GLY A 260 -1.14 15.00 -14.19
N CYS A 261 0.18 14.99 -14.28
CA CYS A 261 1.08 15.71 -13.40
C CYS A 261 2.10 16.58 -14.13
N ASP A 262 2.02 16.79 -15.44
CA ASP A 262 2.99 17.60 -16.19
C ASP A 262 2.59 19.08 -16.33
N LEU A 263 1.28 19.37 -16.32
CA LEU A 263 0.74 20.72 -16.48
C LEU A 263 0.59 21.42 -15.13
N LYS A 264 1.09 22.65 -15.01
CA LYS A 264 1.13 23.39 -13.73
C LYS A 264 -0.22 23.64 -13.06
N GLY A 265 -1.30 23.64 -13.84
CA GLY A 265 -2.66 23.88 -13.33
C GLY A 265 -3.36 22.60 -12.87
N GLU A 266 -2.78 21.43 -13.11
CA GLU A 266 -3.39 20.16 -12.71
C GLU A 266 -3.14 19.88 -11.23
N PRO A 267 -4.14 19.39 -10.48
CA PRO A 267 -3.99 19.09 -9.06
C PRO A 267 -2.90 18.04 -8.82
N GLY A 268 -2.70 17.10 -9.75
CA GLY A 268 -1.62 16.13 -9.71
C GLY A 268 -0.22 16.79 -9.76
N TYR A 269 -0.03 17.80 -10.61
CA TYR A 269 1.22 18.57 -10.66
C TYR A 269 1.44 19.31 -9.34
N GLU A 270 0.41 20.01 -8.84
CA GLU A 270 0.50 20.79 -7.61
C GLU A 270 0.88 19.90 -6.41
N GLN A 271 0.28 18.72 -6.30
CA GLN A 271 0.59 17.76 -5.24
C GLN A 271 2.03 17.21 -5.35
N MET A 272 2.52 16.93 -6.55
CA MET A 272 3.91 16.48 -6.75
C MET A 272 4.94 17.56 -6.41
N GLU A 273 4.63 18.84 -6.71
CA GLU A 273 5.47 19.97 -6.29
C GLU A 273 5.40 20.17 -4.77
N TRP A 274 4.23 20.05 -4.16
CA TRP A 274 4.08 20.07 -2.70
C TRP A 274 4.92 18.95 -2.06
N LEU A 275 4.79 17.71 -2.54
CA LEU A 275 5.55 16.56 -2.04
C LEU A 275 7.05 16.80 -2.16
N LYS A 276 7.50 17.37 -3.30
CA LYS A 276 8.89 17.77 -3.52
C LYS A 276 9.43 18.65 -2.40
N ILE A 277 8.65 19.68 -2.04
CA ILE A 277 9.00 20.68 -1.04
C ILE A 277 9.01 20.06 0.35
N GLN A 278 7.97 19.28 0.71
CA GLN A 278 7.89 18.63 2.01
C GLN A 278 9.06 17.66 2.22
N LEU A 279 9.39 16.83 1.24
CA LEU A 279 10.52 15.90 1.33
C LEU A 279 11.87 16.62 1.45
N GLN A 280 12.03 17.77 0.79
CA GLN A 280 13.24 18.59 0.93
C GLN A 280 13.35 19.19 2.33
N LEU A 281 12.26 19.72 2.89
CA LEU A 281 12.23 20.23 4.27
C LEU A 281 12.56 19.11 5.26
N MET A 282 11.98 17.93 5.09
CA MET A 282 12.24 16.76 5.93
C MET A 282 13.72 16.32 5.84
N ARG A 283 14.31 16.34 4.64
CA ARG A 283 15.75 16.10 4.46
C ARG A 283 16.59 17.09 5.26
N ASP A 284 16.28 18.38 5.16
CA ASP A 284 17.08 19.45 5.76
C ASP A 284 17.10 19.36 7.30
N ILE A 285 16.00 18.91 7.92
CA ILE A 285 15.90 18.68 9.38
C ILE A 285 16.20 17.23 9.80
N GLY A 286 16.55 16.36 8.86
CA GLY A 286 16.88 14.96 9.08
C GLY A 286 15.69 14.04 9.40
N MET A 287 14.46 14.51 9.20
CA MET A 287 13.22 13.76 9.40
C MET A 287 13.02 12.71 8.30
N LYS A 288 12.36 11.60 8.63
CA LYS A 288 12.04 10.50 7.71
C LYS A 288 10.54 10.46 7.41
N ALA A 289 10.18 9.88 6.27
CA ALA A 289 8.80 9.86 5.80
C ALA A 289 8.34 8.47 5.36
N ILE A 290 7.12 8.09 5.75
CA ILE A 290 6.35 7.01 5.12
C ILE A 290 5.38 7.66 4.15
N LEU A 291 5.29 7.14 2.92
CA LEU A 291 4.27 7.59 1.96
C LEU A 291 3.07 6.65 2.05
N ILE A 292 1.86 7.21 2.07
CA ILE A 292 0.62 6.44 2.02
C ILE A 292 -0.31 7.01 0.95
N GLY A 293 -1.16 6.15 0.41
CA GLY A 293 -2.24 6.52 -0.50
C GLY A 293 -3.23 5.37 -0.63
N HIS A 294 -4.33 5.56 -1.34
CA HIS A 294 -5.29 4.49 -1.55
C HIS A 294 -4.95 3.67 -2.80
N VAL A 295 -5.09 4.28 -3.99
CA VAL A 295 -4.81 3.63 -5.27
C VAL A 295 -3.29 3.46 -5.44
N PRO A 296 -2.78 2.23 -5.56
CA PRO A 296 -1.35 2.00 -5.70
C PRO A 296 -0.80 2.42 -7.06
N PRO A 297 0.51 2.75 -7.16
CA PRO A 297 1.18 3.11 -8.42
C PRO A 297 1.47 1.89 -9.32
N ALA A 298 0.46 1.05 -9.57
CA ALA A 298 0.60 -0.13 -10.41
C ALA A 298 0.96 0.25 -11.84
N TRP A 299 2.01 -0.40 -12.37
CA TRP A 299 2.59 -0.10 -13.66
C TRP A 299 3.13 -1.38 -14.31
N THR A 300 2.20 -2.16 -14.88
CA THR A 300 2.43 -3.48 -15.48
C THR A 300 1.87 -3.53 -16.91
N SER A 301 2.05 -4.65 -17.60
CA SER A 301 1.49 -4.87 -18.95
C SER A 301 -0.04 -4.92 -18.96
N THR A 302 -0.68 -5.32 -17.87
CA THR A 302 -2.15 -5.48 -17.78
C THR A 302 -2.85 -4.43 -16.93
N LYS A 303 -2.11 -3.68 -16.10
CA LYS A 303 -2.68 -2.64 -15.21
C LYS A 303 -1.74 -1.45 -15.09
N GLN A 304 -2.27 -0.27 -15.40
CA GLN A 304 -1.66 1.04 -15.18
C GLN A 304 -2.63 1.89 -14.36
N SER A 305 -2.44 1.92 -13.05
CA SER A 305 -3.39 2.60 -12.18
C SER A 305 -3.22 4.11 -12.24
N TRP A 306 -2.01 4.62 -12.37
CA TRP A 306 -1.79 6.07 -12.38
C TRP A 306 -1.57 6.60 -13.79
N ASP A 307 -1.80 7.89 -14.01
CA ASP A 307 -1.31 8.57 -15.20
C ASP A 307 0.23 8.43 -15.31
N GLU A 308 0.74 8.28 -16.54
CA GLU A 308 2.15 8.03 -16.81
C GLU A 308 3.04 9.15 -16.23
N THR A 309 2.61 10.41 -16.36
CA THR A 309 3.40 11.57 -15.91
C THR A 309 3.47 11.61 -14.39
N CYS A 310 2.38 11.29 -13.71
CA CYS A 310 2.33 11.17 -12.26
C CYS A 310 3.20 10.03 -11.74
N TRP A 311 3.07 8.84 -12.34
CA TRP A 311 3.89 7.68 -11.96
C TRP A 311 5.39 7.97 -12.12
N LYS A 312 5.81 8.57 -13.24
CA LYS A 312 7.21 8.94 -13.49
C LYS A 312 7.75 9.91 -12.44
N LYS A 313 6.98 10.95 -12.10
CA LYS A 313 7.36 11.89 -11.04
C LYS A 313 7.46 11.19 -9.69
N TYR A 314 6.49 10.35 -9.32
CA TYR A 314 6.54 9.60 -8.08
C TYR A 314 7.79 8.72 -7.95
N VAL A 315 8.11 7.92 -8.97
CA VAL A 315 9.30 7.06 -8.98
C VAL A 315 10.58 7.90 -8.89
N LEU A 316 10.64 9.01 -9.64
CA LEU A 316 11.80 9.89 -9.61
C LEU A 316 11.96 10.59 -8.25
N TRP A 317 10.90 11.09 -7.64
CA TRP A 317 10.96 11.74 -6.32
C TRP A 317 11.35 10.72 -5.26
N SER A 318 10.80 9.51 -5.33
CA SER A 318 11.17 8.41 -4.44
C SER A 318 12.65 8.07 -4.55
N LYS A 319 13.20 8.05 -5.77
CA LYS A 319 14.64 7.86 -6.01
C LYS A 319 15.49 9.04 -5.52
N GLN A 320 15.05 10.27 -5.77
CA GLN A 320 15.79 11.46 -5.37
C GLN A 320 15.78 11.66 -3.86
N TYR A 321 14.70 11.31 -3.15
CA TYR A 321 14.53 11.42 -1.70
C TYR A 321 14.65 10.09 -0.95
N ARG A 322 15.38 9.13 -1.54
CA ARG A 322 15.60 7.79 -0.99
C ARG A 322 16.29 7.76 0.38
N ASP A 323 16.94 8.86 0.77
CA ASP A 323 17.51 9.10 2.09
C ASP A 323 16.46 9.48 3.16
N VAL A 324 15.29 9.96 2.73
CA VAL A 324 14.16 10.41 3.57
C VAL A 324 13.06 9.35 3.63
N ILE A 325 12.68 8.80 2.47
CA ILE A 325 11.54 7.88 2.35
C ILE A 325 11.91 6.49 2.89
N VAL A 326 11.09 6.02 3.82
CA VAL A 326 11.25 4.74 4.53
C VAL A 326 10.52 3.60 3.82
N GLY A 327 9.38 3.91 3.19
CA GLY A 327 8.54 2.96 2.47
C GLY A 327 7.22 3.60 2.04
N SER A 328 6.50 2.90 1.16
CA SER A 328 5.21 3.34 0.63
C SER A 328 4.15 2.25 0.79
N ILE A 329 2.95 2.61 1.27
CA ILE A 329 1.88 1.68 1.65
C ILE A 329 0.54 2.10 1.01
N TYR A 330 -0.16 1.14 0.41
CA TYR A 330 -1.41 1.37 -0.35
C TYR A 330 -2.47 0.29 -0.09
N GLY A 331 -3.70 0.51 -0.59
CA GLY A 331 -4.86 -0.40 -0.53
C GLY A 331 -5.46 -0.68 -1.91
N HIS A 332 -6.78 -0.52 -2.07
CA HIS A 332 -7.57 -0.54 -3.33
C HIS A 332 -7.69 -1.91 -4.00
N MET A 333 -6.58 -2.62 -4.18
CA MET A 333 -6.56 -3.84 -4.99
C MET A 333 -7.20 -5.04 -4.29
N ASN A 334 -7.47 -4.94 -2.98
CA ASN A 334 -7.94 -6.04 -2.12
C ASN A 334 -7.01 -7.28 -2.09
N LEU A 335 -5.77 -7.17 -2.58
CA LEU A 335 -4.79 -8.25 -2.71
C LEU A 335 -3.54 -7.98 -1.88
N ASP A 336 -3.00 -8.99 -1.21
CA ASP A 336 -1.70 -8.90 -0.54
C ASP A 336 -0.54 -9.06 -1.53
N HIS A 337 0.09 -7.95 -1.90
CA HIS A 337 1.20 -7.97 -2.84
C HIS A 337 2.11 -6.75 -2.69
N PHE A 338 3.17 -6.72 -3.51
CA PHE A 338 4.10 -5.61 -3.58
C PHE A 338 4.52 -5.37 -5.02
N MET A 339 5.05 -4.17 -5.26
CA MET A 339 5.55 -3.74 -6.56
C MET A 339 6.96 -3.20 -6.42
N VAL A 340 7.74 -3.40 -7.48
CA VAL A 340 9.09 -2.89 -7.60
C VAL A 340 9.13 -1.98 -8.82
N HIS A 341 9.40 -0.70 -8.62
CA HIS A 341 9.52 0.29 -9.69
C HIS A 341 10.99 0.55 -10.00
N ASP A 342 11.32 0.59 -11.28
CA ASP A 342 12.67 0.83 -11.76
C ASP A 342 12.88 2.33 -12.05
N SER A 343 13.79 2.99 -11.32
CA SER A 343 14.05 4.41 -11.53
C SER A 343 14.79 4.74 -12.81
N ASP A 344 15.50 3.76 -13.39
CA ASP A 344 16.26 3.94 -14.62
C ASP A 344 15.40 3.60 -15.85
N GLU A 345 14.39 2.75 -15.66
CA GLU A 345 13.42 2.35 -16.67
C GLU A 345 12.03 2.88 -16.32
N LEU A 346 11.83 4.19 -16.57
CA LEU A 346 10.56 4.90 -16.38
C LEU A 346 9.51 4.55 -17.46
N LYS A 347 9.25 3.26 -17.66
CA LYS A 347 8.35 2.68 -18.67
C LYS A 347 7.73 1.39 -18.16
N PRO A 348 6.58 0.96 -18.70
CA PRO A 348 6.00 -0.32 -18.32
C PRO A 348 6.95 -1.46 -18.73
N PRO A 349 7.05 -2.53 -17.92
CA PRO A 349 7.67 -3.77 -18.38
C PRO A 349 6.92 -4.23 -19.63
N HIS A 350 7.64 -4.47 -20.75
CA HIS A 350 7.11 -4.93 -22.06
C HIS A 350 6.51 -3.95 -23.09
N ASP A 351 6.94 -2.69 -23.22
CA ASP A 351 6.80 -1.99 -24.53
C ASP A 351 7.89 -2.47 -25.53
N ASP A 352 7.74 -3.70 -26.03
CA ASP A 352 8.65 -4.32 -27.00
C ASP A 352 8.43 -3.83 -28.45
N SER A 353 7.54 -2.86 -28.67
CA SER A 353 7.23 -2.30 -30.01
C SER A 353 8.48 -1.75 -30.73
N LYS A 354 9.55 -1.41 -29.98
CA LYS A 354 10.81 -0.89 -30.53
C LYS A 354 11.94 -1.92 -30.60
N ARG A 355 11.86 -3.06 -29.90
CA ARG A 355 12.96 -4.05 -29.83
C ARG A 355 13.02 -5.00 -31.02
N LYS A 356 11.93 -5.13 -31.80
CA LYS A 356 11.90 -5.92 -33.04
C LYS A 356 12.63 -5.28 -34.24
N LYS A 357 13.11 -4.04 -34.17
CA LYS A 357 13.80 -3.38 -35.31
C LYS A 357 15.31 -3.61 -35.43
N LYS A 358 15.95 -4.39 -34.54
CA LYS A 358 17.40 -4.70 -34.61
C LYS A 358 17.71 -6.19 -34.73
N LYS A 359 17.18 -6.86 -35.76
CA LYS A 359 17.83 -8.03 -36.36
C LYS A 359 17.70 -7.97 -37.88
N LYS A 360 18.74 -7.43 -38.56
CA LYS A 360 18.92 -7.62 -40.01
C LYS A 360 19.20 -9.12 -40.25
N LYS A 361 18.32 -9.80 -41.00
CA LYS A 361 18.61 -11.07 -41.69
C LYS A 361 17.94 -11.08 -43.07
N PRO A 362 18.47 -11.85 -44.04
CA PRO A 362 18.48 -11.49 -45.45
C PRO A 362 17.18 -11.85 -46.19
N LYS A 363 16.99 -11.19 -47.34
CA LYS A 363 15.84 -11.28 -48.24
C LYS A 363 15.57 -12.73 -48.68
N ARG A 364 14.40 -13.26 -48.34
CA ARG A 364 13.71 -14.31 -49.11
C ARG A 364 12.34 -13.78 -49.52
N LYS A 365 12.10 -13.72 -50.83
CA LYS A 365 10.77 -13.49 -51.42
C LYS A 365 9.91 -14.73 -51.20
N TRP A 366 8.71 -14.56 -50.67
CA TRP A 366 7.57 -15.40 -51.01
C TRP A 366 6.28 -14.57 -50.89
N THR A 367 5.37 -14.89 -51.80
CA THR A 367 4.14 -14.25 -52.24
C THR A 367 2.92 -14.52 -51.36
N GLY A 368 2.05 -13.52 -51.23
CA GLY A 368 0.59 -13.70 -51.20
C GLY A 368 -0.07 -14.07 -49.87
N ARG A 369 -0.55 -13.06 -49.13
CA ARG A 369 -1.94 -12.87 -48.66
C ARG A 369 -2.03 -11.51 -47.95
N SER A 370 -3.18 -10.84 -48.10
CA SER A 370 -3.48 -9.47 -47.66
C SER A 370 -3.35 -9.28 -46.15
N ALA A 371 -2.92 -8.08 -45.76
CA ALA A 371 -2.63 -7.67 -44.39
C ALA A 371 -3.81 -6.92 -43.75
N GLU A 372 -5.02 -7.45 -43.90
CA GLU A 372 -6.27 -6.84 -43.41
C GLU A 372 -7.04 -7.72 -42.42
N GLU A 373 -6.45 -8.82 -41.93
CA GLU A 373 -7.17 -9.78 -41.05
C GLU A 373 -6.37 -10.22 -39.81
N MET A 374 -5.44 -9.39 -39.33
CA MET A 374 -4.81 -9.58 -38.01
C MET A 374 -4.58 -8.24 -37.33
N VAL A 375 -5.66 -7.50 -37.07
CA VAL A 375 -5.67 -6.52 -35.98
C VAL A 375 -5.94 -7.36 -34.73
N ALA A 376 -4.89 -7.65 -33.96
CA ALA A 376 -5.10 -8.02 -32.56
C ALA A 376 -5.87 -6.86 -31.92
N PRO A 377 -6.98 -7.11 -31.22
CA PRO A 377 -7.67 -6.02 -30.56
C PRO A 377 -6.66 -5.35 -29.62
N GLU A 378 -6.48 -4.04 -29.78
CA GLU A 378 -5.89 -3.23 -28.72
C GLU A 378 -6.75 -3.49 -27.49
N MET A 379 -6.22 -4.26 -26.55
CA MET A 379 -6.87 -4.55 -25.29
C MET A 379 -6.96 -3.22 -24.56
N ASP A 380 -8.19 -2.74 -24.38
CA ASP A 380 -8.47 -1.52 -23.65
C ASP A 380 -7.97 -1.71 -22.19
N PRO A 381 -7.04 -0.87 -21.69
CA PRO A 381 -6.55 -0.94 -20.31
C PRO A 381 -7.66 -0.76 -19.24
N SER A 382 -8.88 -0.43 -19.65
CA SER A 382 -10.05 -0.23 -18.77
C SER A 382 -10.87 -1.49 -18.48
N GLU A 383 -10.59 -2.68 -19.04
CA GLU A 383 -11.30 -3.93 -18.72
C GLU A 383 -10.89 -4.58 -17.38
N PHE A 384 -10.57 -3.77 -16.35
CA PHE A 384 -10.54 -4.25 -14.97
C PHE A 384 -11.87 -3.83 -14.32
N ASP A 385 -12.86 -4.73 -14.35
CA ASP A 385 -14.13 -4.56 -13.64
C ASP A 385 -13.89 -4.66 -12.12
N GLU A 386 -13.63 -3.51 -11.49
CA GLU A 386 -13.41 -3.35 -10.05
C GLU A 386 -14.68 -3.65 -9.23
N GLU A 387 -15.85 -3.77 -9.88
CA GLU A 387 -17.15 -3.79 -9.22
C GLU A 387 -17.66 -5.22 -8.89
N ASN A 388 -16.97 -6.27 -9.36
CA ASN A 388 -17.45 -7.64 -9.24
C ASN A 388 -16.39 -8.71 -8.86
N PRO A 389 -16.17 -8.97 -7.55
CA PRO A 389 -15.13 -9.87 -7.02
C PRO A 389 -15.14 -11.30 -7.59
N VAL A 390 -16.32 -11.87 -7.86
CA VAL A 390 -16.46 -13.25 -8.37
C VAL A 390 -15.97 -13.35 -9.82
N TYR A 391 -16.19 -12.32 -10.64
CA TYR A 391 -15.65 -12.22 -12.00
C TYR A 391 -14.22 -11.67 -12.01
N ASN A 392 -13.73 -11.12 -10.89
CA ASN A 392 -12.41 -10.50 -10.75
C ASN A 392 -11.28 -11.50 -10.47
N VAL A 393 -11.53 -12.75 -10.07
CA VAL A 393 -10.43 -13.70 -9.78
C VAL A 393 -9.50 -13.89 -10.98
N GLN A 394 -10.04 -14.03 -12.19
CA GLN A 394 -9.24 -14.17 -13.41
C GLN A 394 -8.44 -12.90 -13.74
N ASN A 395 -9.04 -11.72 -13.50
CA ASN A 395 -8.39 -10.43 -13.72
C ASN A 395 -7.28 -10.18 -12.69
N ALA A 396 -7.53 -10.48 -11.42
CA ALA A 396 -6.56 -10.47 -10.34
C ALA A 396 -5.40 -11.43 -10.62
N GLU A 397 -5.69 -12.64 -11.12
CA GLU A 397 -4.66 -13.60 -11.52
C GLU A 397 -3.82 -13.08 -12.70
N SER A 398 -4.47 -12.52 -13.73
CA SER A 398 -3.81 -11.87 -14.87
C SER A 398 -2.88 -10.74 -14.40
N TYR A 399 -3.33 -9.94 -13.44
CA TYR A 399 -2.53 -8.89 -12.80
C TYR A 399 -1.34 -9.45 -12.00
N LEU A 400 -1.53 -10.49 -11.17
CA LEU A 400 -0.42 -11.12 -10.45
C LEU A 400 0.61 -11.72 -11.43
N ASN A 401 0.15 -12.31 -12.53
CA ASN A 401 1.02 -12.83 -13.59
C ASN A 401 1.81 -11.70 -14.29
N SER A 402 1.20 -10.54 -14.55
CA SER A 402 1.91 -9.38 -15.12
C SER A 402 2.91 -8.76 -14.13
N LEU A 403 2.64 -8.79 -12.82
CA LEU A 403 3.61 -8.46 -11.78
C LEU A 403 4.80 -9.42 -11.80
N ARG A 404 4.55 -10.72 -11.94
CA ARG A 404 5.60 -11.73 -12.07
C ARG A 404 6.44 -11.51 -13.33
N GLU A 405 5.80 -11.17 -14.44
CA GLU A 405 6.45 -10.79 -15.68
C GLU A 405 7.38 -9.59 -15.45
N ALA A 406 6.90 -8.54 -14.75
CA ALA A 406 7.70 -7.40 -14.35
C ALA A 406 8.92 -7.81 -13.52
N PHE A 407 8.74 -8.67 -12.51
CA PHE A 407 9.84 -9.20 -11.70
C PHE A 407 10.87 -9.97 -12.54
N SER A 408 10.49 -10.53 -13.68
CA SER A 408 11.38 -11.30 -14.55
C SER A 408 12.44 -10.44 -15.24
N TYR A 409 12.26 -9.11 -15.25
CA TYR A 409 13.21 -8.13 -15.78
C TYR A 409 14.24 -7.57 -14.82
N LEU A 410 14.07 -7.81 -13.52
CA LEU A 410 15.06 -7.39 -12.55
C LEU A 410 16.45 -7.96 -12.92
N PRO A 411 17.55 -7.55 -12.31
CA PRO A 411 18.83 -8.25 -12.46
C PRO A 411 18.81 -9.58 -11.69
N THR A 412 19.41 -10.65 -12.21
CA THR A 412 19.54 -11.92 -11.47
C THR A 412 20.79 -11.89 -10.59
N PRO A 413 20.70 -12.19 -9.28
CA PRO A 413 21.87 -12.46 -8.46
C PRO A 413 22.62 -13.68 -9.02
N ILE A 414 23.89 -13.55 -9.35
CA ILE A 414 24.69 -14.68 -9.84
C ILE A 414 25.01 -15.58 -8.63
N GLY A 415 24.66 -16.87 -8.74
CA GLY A 415 24.64 -17.86 -7.62
C GLY A 415 23.32 -18.64 -7.49
N ALA A 416 22.21 -18.13 -8.03
CA ALA A 416 20.90 -18.83 -8.03
C ALA A 416 20.84 -20.04 -9.01
N VAL A 417 21.82 -20.15 -9.91
CA VAL A 417 21.95 -21.24 -10.89
C VAL A 417 23.23 -22.04 -10.66
N GLY A 418 23.29 -22.76 -9.54
CA GLY A 418 24.07 -24.00 -9.44
C GLY A 418 25.36 -23.97 -8.60
N LYS A 419 25.20 -24.46 -7.36
CA LYS A 419 26.11 -25.24 -6.52
C LYS A 419 27.25 -24.57 -5.71
N SER A 420 27.32 -25.16 -4.50
CA SER A 420 28.40 -25.42 -3.54
C SER A 420 28.92 -24.28 -2.68
N ASP A 421 28.81 -24.54 -1.37
CA ASP A 421 29.47 -23.87 -0.26
C ASP A 421 31.00 -24.00 -0.38
N GLU A 422 31.63 -23.24 -1.27
CA GLU A 422 33.06 -22.96 -1.24
C GLU A 422 33.21 -21.44 -1.28
N GLU A 423 33.25 -20.84 -0.08
CA GLU A 423 33.76 -19.48 0.13
C GLU A 423 35.24 -19.48 -0.31
N ASP A 424 35.63 -18.46 -1.08
CA ASP A 424 36.98 -18.14 -1.59
C ASP A 424 37.30 -18.43 -3.08
N ASP A 425 36.44 -18.01 -4.02
CA ASP A 425 36.84 -17.76 -5.43
C ASP A 425 36.90 -16.24 -5.74
N PRO A 426 38.06 -15.67 -6.10
CA PRO A 426 38.21 -14.28 -6.56
C PRO A 426 37.33 -13.90 -7.77
N TYR A 427 36.82 -14.87 -8.53
CA TYR A 427 35.83 -14.62 -9.59
C TYR A 427 34.42 -14.28 -9.07
N ASP A 428 34.09 -14.62 -7.82
CA ASP A 428 32.79 -14.37 -7.18
C ASP A 428 32.66 -12.90 -6.69
N GLU A 429 33.75 -12.27 -6.27
CA GLU A 429 33.75 -10.84 -5.88
C GLU A 429 33.43 -9.91 -7.06
N ASN A 430 34.04 -10.15 -8.23
CA ASN A 430 33.78 -9.35 -9.44
C ASN A 430 32.35 -9.54 -9.98
N GLN A 431 31.75 -10.71 -9.79
CA GLN A 431 30.40 -11.00 -10.26
C GLN A 431 29.32 -10.45 -9.31
N ASN A 432 29.57 -10.45 -8.00
CA ASN A 432 28.75 -9.73 -7.03
C ASN A 432 28.82 -8.20 -7.21
N ALA A 433 29.96 -7.68 -7.68
CA ALA A 433 30.10 -6.29 -8.07
C ALA A 433 29.22 -5.92 -9.29
N ASP A 434 29.19 -6.77 -10.32
CA ASP A 434 28.32 -6.58 -11.51
C ASP A 434 26.82 -6.59 -11.15
N TYR A 435 26.37 -7.55 -10.33
CA TYR A 435 24.98 -7.55 -9.84
C TYR A 435 24.66 -6.29 -9.03
N SER A 436 25.54 -5.92 -8.09
CA SER A 436 25.35 -4.72 -7.27
C SER A 436 25.28 -3.47 -8.13
N GLN A 437 26.09 -3.35 -9.19
CA GLN A 437 26.02 -2.23 -10.11
C GLN A 437 24.68 -2.19 -10.87
N LYS A 438 24.18 -3.35 -11.34
CA LYS A 438 22.91 -3.45 -12.10
C LYS A 438 21.68 -3.04 -11.29
N ILE A 439 21.70 -3.27 -9.98
CA ILE A 439 20.61 -2.84 -9.07
C ILE A 439 20.81 -1.42 -8.52
N GLY A 440 21.78 -0.66 -9.02
CA GLY A 440 22.02 0.72 -8.59
C GLY A 440 22.83 0.85 -7.30
N GLY A 441 23.72 -0.10 -7.03
CA GLY A 441 24.62 -0.11 -5.87
C GLY A 441 24.38 -1.30 -4.93
N ARG A 442 25.20 -1.41 -3.88
CA ARG A 442 25.15 -2.51 -2.89
C ARG A 442 23.74 -2.75 -2.30
N TRP A 443 22.92 -1.72 -2.24
CA TRP A 443 21.63 -1.69 -1.54
C TRP A 443 20.41 -1.74 -2.46
N GLY A 444 20.59 -1.77 -3.78
CA GLY A 444 19.45 -1.79 -4.71
C GLY A 444 18.79 -0.43 -4.94
N GLU A 445 19.54 0.67 -4.81
CA GLU A 445 18.98 2.03 -4.81
C GLU A 445 18.30 2.45 -6.12
N ARG A 446 18.47 1.69 -7.22
CA ARG A 446 17.72 1.87 -8.49
C ARG A 446 16.23 1.61 -8.33
N TYR A 447 15.85 0.80 -7.34
CA TYR A 447 14.48 0.33 -7.22
C TYR A 447 13.72 1.03 -6.08
N VAL A 448 12.42 1.23 -6.30
CA VAL A 448 11.48 1.78 -5.32
C VAL A 448 10.45 0.68 -5.01
N LEU A 449 10.19 0.44 -3.73
CA LEU A 449 9.26 -0.59 -3.26
C LEU A 449 7.94 0.06 -2.84
N SER A 450 6.83 -0.47 -3.33
CA SER A 450 5.48 -0.12 -2.90
C SER A 450 4.77 -1.37 -2.38
N ILE A 451 4.16 -1.30 -1.21
CA ILE A 451 3.47 -2.42 -0.56
C ILE A 451 1.97 -2.18 -0.62
N VAL A 452 1.19 -3.20 -0.95
CA VAL A 452 -0.27 -3.14 -0.97
C VAL A 452 -0.84 -4.07 0.07
N GLY A 453 -1.79 -3.58 0.86
CA GLY A 453 -2.49 -4.37 1.88
C GLY A 453 -3.74 -5.04 1.31
N PRO A 454 -4.06 -6.27 1.75
CA PRO A 454 -5.40 -6.82 1.61
C PRO A 454 -6.37 -6.08 2.54
N SER A 455 -7.66 -6.37 2.37
CA SER A 455 -8.74 -5.50 2.87
C SER A 455 -9.59 -6.11 3.97
N VAL A 456 -10.39 -5.29 4.63
CA VAL A 456 -11.42 -5.75 5.58
C VAL A 456 -12.68 -6.21 4.85
N VAL A 457 -13.01 -5.60 3.71
CA VAL A 457 -14.14 -6.05 2.87
C VAL A 457 -14.03 -7.53 2.51
N PRO A 458 -15.10 -8.32 2.66
CA PRO A 458 -15.06 -9.77 2.49
C PRO A 458 -15.00 -10.23 1.01
N ASN A 459 -14.35 -9.45 0.14
CA ASN A 459 -13.99 -9.88 -1.22
C ASN A 459 -13.11 -11.15 -1.14
N TYR A 460 -12.21 -11.18 -0.15
CA TYR A 460 -11.52 -12.37 0.35
C TYR A 460 -11.74 -12.48 1.86
N PHE A 461 -10.90 -13.17 2.62
CA PHE A 461 -11.03 -13.11 4.07
C PHE A 461 -10.65 -11.71 4.58
N PRO A 462 -11.45 -11.11 5.49
CA PRO A 462 -11.14 -9.83 6.11
C PRO A 462 -9.77 -9.87 6.76
N THR A 463 -9.00 -8.79 6.63
CA THR A 463 -7.61 -8.75 7.08
C THR A 463 -7.24 -7.50 7.84
N LEU A 464 -6.16 -7.59 8.61
CA LEU A 464 -5.45 -6.48 9.25
C LEU A 464 -3.95 -6.76 9.16
N ARG A 465 -3.12 -5.72 9.08
CA ARG A 465 -1.66 -5.92 9.11
C ARG A 465 -0.97 -5.01 10.12
N VAL A 466 0.01 -5.57 10.82
CA VAL A 466 0.89 -4.81 11.72
C VAL A 466 2.30 -4.83 11.14
N ILE A 467 2.87 -3.65 10.93
CA ILE A 467 4.22 -3.47 10.40
C ILE A 467 5.14 -3.07 11.55
N GLU A 468 6.24 -3.81 11.68
CA GLU A 468 7.31 -3.53 12.63
C GLU A 468 8.37 -2.64 11.98
N TYR A 469 8.91 -1.68 12.72
CA TYR A 469 9.99 -0.81 12.27
C TYR A 469 11.08 -0.68 13.34
N ASN A 470 12.30 -0.39 12.89
CA ASN A 470 13.46 -0.32 13.76
C ASN A 470 13.41 0.93 14.66
N ILE A 471 13.49 0.72 15.98
CA ILE A 471 13.56 1.79 16.99
C ILE A 471 14.90 1.87 17.72
N THR A 472 15.93 1.18 17.22
CA THR A 472 17.28 1.19 17.81
C THR A 472 17.80 2.63 17.90
N GLY A 473 18.21 3.05 19.09
CA GLY A 473 18.68 4.42 19.32
C GLY A 473 17.58 5.47 19.48
N LEU A 474 16.32 5.05 19.65
CA LEU A 474 15.17 5.90 19.97
C LEU A 474 14.59 5.58 21.37
N ASP A 475 15.40 4.97 22.26
CA ASP A 475 14.95 4.44 23.55
C ASP A 475 14.38 5.50 24.51
N ASP A 476 14.83 6.75 24.38
CA ASP A 476 14.39 7.90 25.17
C ASP A 476 13.28 8.73 24.48
N VAL A 477 12.79 8.28 23.31
CA VAL A 477 11.77 8.98 22.53
C VAL A 477 10.40 8.40 22.88
N ASN A 478 9.48 9.26 23.34
CA ASN A 478 8.09 8.89 23.62
C ASN A 478 7.16 9.32 22.48
N VAL A 479 6.07 8.59 22.28
CA VAL A 479 4.98 9.00 21.39
C VAL A 479 4.31 10.22 22.03
N VAL A 480 4.30 11.34 21.31
CA VAL A 480 3.59 12.55 21.72
C VAL A 480 2.38 12.71 20.81
N VAL A 481 1.19 12.81 21.39
CA VAL A 481 -0.04 13.12 20.67
C VAL A 481 -0.38 14.59 20.88
N GLY A 482 -0.41 15.36 19.80
CA GLY A 482 -0.64 16.81 19.84
C GLY A 482 0.13 17.52 18.73
N GLY A 483 -0.58 18.34 17.94
CA GLY A 483 0.01 19.15 16.89
C GLY A 483 1.06 20.13 17.42
N SER A 484 2.06 20.42 16.60
CA SER A 484 3.09 21.42 16.92
C SER A 484 2.45 22.82 17.01
N ASN A 485 2.35 23.38 18.22
CA ASN A 485 2.01 24.80 18.46
C ASN A 485 3.14 25.78 18.07
N ALA A 486 3.97 25.42 17.08
CA ALA A 486 5.00 26.32 16.57
C ALA A 486 4.33 27.39 15.71
N LYS A 487 4.17 28.59 16.27
CA LYS A 487 3.90 29.79 15.47
C LYS A 487 4.97 29.87 14.37
N PRO A 488 4.61 30.12 13.10
CA PRO A 488 5.61 30.40 12.08
C PRO A 488 6.41 31.60 12.54
N ASN A 489 7.70 31.42 12.85
CA ASN A 489 8.58 32.58 12.97
C ASN A 489 8.77 33.16 11.56
N ASP A 490 8.62 34.48 11.46
CA ASP A 490 8.81 35.28 10.22
C ASP A 490 10.22 35.13 9.59
N ASP A 491 11.15 34.43 10.25
CA ASP A 491 12.51 34.20 9.78
C ASP A 491 12.62 33.24 8.57
N LEU A 492 11.53 32.57 8.18
CA LEU A 492 11.51 31.67 7.01
C LEU A 492 11.64 32.39 5.65
N GLN A 493 11.65 33.73 5.62
CA GLN A 493 11.84 34.48 4.37
C GLN A 493 13.27 34.46 3.81
N THR A 494 14.25 33.87 4.51
CA THR A 494 15.67 33.96 4.09
C THR A 494 16.22 32.74 3.34
N LEU A 495 15.43 31.70 3.06
CA LEU A 495 15.82 30.60 2.16
C LEU A 495 15.31 30.85 0.72
N ARG A 496 15.75 31.95 0.11
CA ARG A 496 15.58 32.16 -1.33
C ARG A 496 16.87 32.70 -1.93
N ASN A 497 17.58 31.83 -2.65
CA ASN A 497 18.22 32.14 -3.92
C ASN A 497 18.96 30.89 -4.42
N ASN A 498 18.23 30.03 -5.14
CA ASN A 498 18.76 29.24 -6.24
C ASN A 498 17.57 28.89 -7.15
N LYS A 499 17.77 28.95 -8.48
CA LYS A 499 16.77 28.53 -9.46
C LYS A 499 16.34 27.10 -9.09
N ASP A 500 15.09 26.89 -8.73
CA ASP A 500 14.57 25.56 -8.40
C ASP A 500 14.65 24.69 -9.66
N PRO A 501 15.54 23.67 -9.70
CA PRO A 501 15.57 22.76 -10.82
C PRO A 501 14.25 21.97 -10.88
N SER A 502 13.78 21.68 -12.09
CA SER A 502 12.57 20.85 -12.30
C SER A 502 12.67 19.44 -11.70
N THR A 503 13.88 19.00 -11.32
CA THR A 503 14.16 17.72 -10.69
C THR A 503 14.90 17.94 -9.38
N PRO A 504 14.49 17.31 -8.26
CA PRO A 504 15.21 17.38 -7.00
C PRO A 504 16.64 16.85 -7.10
N ASN A 505 17.53 17.42 -6.29
CA ASN A 505 18.87 16.88 -6.16
C ASN A 505 18.84 15.54 -5.41
N PRO A 506 19.64 14.54 -5.84
CA PRO A 506 19.82 13.32 -5.08
C PRO A 506 20.57 13.62 -3.78
N PRO A 507 20.51 12.73 -2.76
CA PRO A 507 21.44 12.77 -1.66
C PRO A 507 22.89 12.70 -2.18
N SER A 508 23.81 13.25 -1.38
CA SER A 508 25.24 13.19 -1.67
C SER A 508 25.68 11.77 -2.00
N LYS A 509 26.61 11.60 -2.95
CA LYS A 509 27.21 10.29 -3.26
C LYS A 509 27.92 9.66 -2.06
N THR A 510 28.28 10.47 -1.05
CA THR A 510 28.89 10.03 0.20
C THR A 510 27.86 9.79 1.32
N ALA A 511 26.59 10.14 1.10
CA ALA A 511 25.55 9.90 2.09
C ALA A 511 25.29 8.39 2.23
N PRO A 512 24.98 7.90 3.45
CA PRO A 512 24.54 6.54 3.62
C PRO A 512 23.21 6.30 2.87
N PRO A 513 22.93 5.07 2.46
CA PRO A 513 21.61 4.69 1.96
C PRO A 513 20.52 4.99 3.00
N GLY A 514 19.32 5.34 2.54
CA GLY A 514 18.20 5.61 3.45
C GLY A 514 17.57 4.35 4.06
N PRO A 515 16.58 4.53 4.96
CA PRO A 515 16.05 3.44 5.78
C PRO A 515 15.39 2.30 5.01
N ALA A 516 14.84 2.57 3.83
CA ALA A 516 14.28 1.53 2.95
C ALA A 516 15.35 0.58 2.39
N TYR A 517 16.62 0.99 2.36
CA TYR A 517 17.69 0.33 1.61
C TYR A 517 18.73 -0.34 2.52
N SER A 518 18.97 0.23 3.69
CA SER A 518 19.91 -0.30 4.66
C SER A 518 19.37 -0.14 6.06
N MET A 519 19.63 -1.15 6.88
CA MET A 519 19.13 -1.25 8.24
C MET A 519 19.62 -0.06 9.07
N GLN A 520 18.70 0.77 9.53
CA GLN A 520 18.92 1.89 10.45
C GLN A 520 17.60 2.21 11.19
N PRO A 521 17.54 3.22 12.07
CA PRO A 521 16.28 3.63 12.68
C PRO A 521 15.22 3.90 11.61
N PHE A 522 13.98 3.52 11.92
CA PHE A 522 12.79 3.54 11.07
C PHE A 522 12.72 2.50 9.94
N THR A 523 13.79 1.76 9.63
CA THR A 523 13.72 0.67 8.63
C THR A 523 12.62 -0.33 8.98
N PHE A 524 11.75 -0.66 8.02
CA PHE A 524 10.74 -1.71 8.20
C PHE A 524 11.42 -3.08 8.38
N LEU A 525 10.98 -3.80 9.41
CA LEU A 525 11.55 -5.08 9.83
C LEU A 525 10.70 -6.26 9.39
N GLY A 526 9.38 -6.14 9.47
CA GLY A 526 8.48 -7.24 9.12
C GLY A 526 7.00 -6.84 9.10
N ILE A 527 6.21 -7.69 8.44
CA ILE A 527 4.74 -7.61 8.42
C ILE A 527 4.21 -8.82 9.17
N THR A 528 3.30 -8.58 10.10
CA THR A 528 2.41 -9.59 10.67
C THR A 528 1.05 -9.42 10.01
N GLN A 529 0.68 -10.38 9.16
CA GLN A 529 -0.59 -10.39 8.43
C GLN A 529 -1.60 -11.21 9.23
N TYR A 530 -2.73 -10.60 9.55
CA TYR A 530 -3.86 -11.25 10.18
C TYR A 530 -5.02 -11.41 9.21
N TYR A 531 -5.84 -12.43 9.44
CA TYR A 531 -7.08 -12.68 8.70
C TYR A 531 -8.18 -13.23 9.61
N ALA A 532 -9.44 -12.99 9.26
CA ALA A 532 -10.60 -13.57 9.91
C ALA A 532 -11.23 -14.64 9.01
N ASN A 533 -11.18 -15.91 9.43
CA ASN A 533 -11.75 -17.01 8.67
C ASN A 533 -13.29 -17.02 8.78
N LEU A 534 -13.96 -16.29 7.89
CA LEU A 534 -15.42 -16.17 7.87
C LEU A 534 -16.10 -17.52 7.62
N THR A 535 -15.52 -18.42 6.82
CA THR A 535 -16.06 -19.77 6.61
C THR A 535 -16.19 -20.52 7.93
N ARG A 536 -15.15 -20.46 8.78
CA ARG A 536 -15.20 -21.06 10.12
C ARG A 536 -16.19 -20.33 11.01
N ILE A 537 -16.10 -19.01 11.09
CA ILE A 537 -16.87 -18.20 12.05
C ILE A 537 -18.38 -18.30 11.76
N ASN A 538 -18.78 -18.28 10.49
CA ASN A 538 -20.16 -18.50 10.05
C ASN A 538 -20.60 -19.97 10.18
N GLY A 539 -19.70 -20.89 10.57
CA GLY A 539 -20.00 -22.30 10.78
C GLY A 539 -20.21 -23.10 9.51
N LEU A 540 -19.65 -22.67 8.38
CA LEU A 540 -19.81 -23.30 7.07
C LEU A 540 -18.80 -24.45 6.87
N LYS A 541 -19.21 -25.53 6.22
CA LYS A 541 -18.36 -26.68 5.85
C LYS A 541 -18.57 -27.01 4.37
N LYS A 542 -17.49 -27.07 3.57
CA LYS A 542 -17.51 -27.57 2.20
C LYS A 542 -18.00 -29.04 2.18
N LYS A 543 -19.03 -29.35 1.39
CA LYS A 543 -19.42 -30.75 1.06
C LYS A 543 -18.35 -31.39 0.16
N ALA A 544 -18.27 -32.72 0.16
CA ALA A 544 -17.35 -33.49 -0.68
C ALA A 544 -17.64 -33.42 -2.21
N ASP A 545 -18.56 -32.55 -2.64
CA ASP A 545 -19.03 -32.40 -4.03
C ASP A 545 -18.88 -30.93 -4.51
N ASP A 546 -18.06 -30.13 -3.81
CA ASP A 546 -17.58 -28.77 -4.11
C ASP A 546 -18.62 -27.67 -4.43
N GLN A 547 -19.93 -27.95 -4.42
CA GLN A 547 -20.97 -26.99 -4.84
C GLN A 547 -21.86 -26.45 -3.71
N HIS A 548 -21.79 -26.99 -2.48
CA HIS A 548 -22.66 -26.54 -1.37
C HIS A 548 -21.94 -26.51 -0.01
N LEU A 549 -22.21 -25.47 0.78
CA LEU A 549 -21.74 -25.32 2.16
C LEU A 549 -22.84 -25.80 3.15
N GLU A 550 -22.50 -26.65 4.11
CA GLU A 550 -23.40 -27.10 5.19
C GLU A 550 -23.01 -26.47 6.55
N LEU A 551 -23.98 -26.27 7.45
CA LEU A 551 -23.68 -25.84 8.81
C LEU A 551 -22.97 -26.95 9.60
N ARG A 552 -21.90 -26.60 10.32
CA ARG A 552 -21.27 -27.47 11.31
C ARG A 552 -22.16 -27.63 12.56
N ASP A 553 -22.33 -28.87 13.00
CA ASP A 553 -23.03 -29.26 14.24
C ASP A 553 -22.29 -28.82 15.52
N SER A 554 -20.96 -28.67 15.49
CA SER A 554 -20.18 -28.33 16.68
C SER A 554 -20.12 -26.81 16.91
N THR A 555 -20.52 -26.37 18.11
CA THR A 555 -20.50 -24.97 18.58
C THR A 555 -19.10 -24.44 18.95
N GLU A 556 -18.05 -25.24 18.86
CA GLU A 556 -16.80 -25.00 19.61
C GLU A 556 -15.83 -23.93 19.06
N ASP A 557 -16.02 -23.32 17.90
CA ASP A 557 -15.14 -22.22 17.46
C ASP A 557 -15.79 -21.24 16.47
N ARG A 558 -16.91 -20.61 16.90
CA ARG A 558 -17.57 -19.51 16.16
C ARG A 558 -17.20 -18.12 16.68
N THR A 559 -16.26 -18.02 17.62
CA THR A 559 -15.83 -16.74 18.18
C THR A 559 -15.07 -15.95 17.12
N PHE A 560 -15.43 -14.68 16.94
CA PHE A 560 -14.69 -13.79 16.07
C PHE A 560 -13.28 -13.56 16.64
N ARG A 561 -12.27 -13.77 15.80
CA ARG A 561 -10.91 -13.34 16.06
C ARG A 561 -10.15 -13.24 14.75
N TYR A 562 -9.24 -12.27 14.71
CA TYR A 562 -8.19 -12.26 13.71
C TYR A 562 -7.10 -13.26 14.11
N GLU A 563 -6.71 -14.09 13.15
CA GLU A 563 -5.69 -15.12 13.29
C GLU A 563 -4.45 -14.75 12.50
N LEU A 564 -3.29 -15.21 12.96
CA LEU A 564 -2.05 -15.01 12.24
C LEU A 564 -2.09 -15.81 10.93
N GLU A 565 -2.05 -15.13 9.79
CA GLU A 565 -1.87 -15.77 8.49
C GLU A 565 -0.39 -16.10 8.27
N TYR A 566 0.46 -15.08 8.36
CA TYR A 566 1.91 -15.22 8.30
C TYR A 566 2.62 -14.02 8.93
N ASN A 567 3.90 -14.21 9.28
CA ASN A 567 4.78 -13.13 9.69
C ASN A 567 6.07 -13.21 8.86
N THR A 568 6.41 -12.16 8.12
CA THR A 568 7.51 -12.19 7.13
C THR A 568 8.87 -12.58 7.71
N ARG A 569 9.14 -12.29 8.99
CA ARG A 569 10.41 -12.56 9.67
C ARG A 569 10.56 -14.01 10.14
N THR A 570 9.43 -14.63 10.51
CA THR A 570 9.39 -16.04 10.93
C THR A 570 8.97 -16.97 9.80
N ASP A 571 8.64 -16.40 8.64
CA ASP A 571 8.12 -17.13 7.50
C ASP A 571 9.15 -18.10 6.93
N LYS A 572 8.77 -19.38 6.85
CA LYS A 572 9.64 -20.44 6.35
C LYS A 572 9.75 -20.45 4.82
N ILE A 573 8.89 -19.71 4.12
CA ILE A 573 8.79 -19.71 2.66
C ILE A 573 9.57 -18.53 2.08
N TYR A 574 9.19 -17.29 2.39
CA TYR A 574 9.85 -16.07 1.93
C TYR A 574 11.19 -15.83 2.63
N LYS A 575 11.33 -16.25 3.90
CA LYS A 575 12.56 -16.12 4.69
C LYS A 575 13.17 -14.71 4.64
N LEU A 576 12.31 -13.68 4.70
CA LEU A 576 12.73 -12.29 4.69
C LEU A 576 13.38 -11.96 6.05
N LYS A 577 14.63 -11.48 6.03
CA LYS A 577 15.34 -11.04 7.25
C LYS A 577 14.87 -9.67 7.72
N ASP A 578 14.51 -8.83 6.76
CA ASP A 578 14.06 -7.45 6.90
C ASP A 578 13.18 -7.10 5.69
N MET A 579 12.63 -5.89 5.68
CA MET A 579 11.84 -5.38 4.56
C MET A 579 12.62 -4.39 3.69
N THR A 580 13.95 -4.50 3.63
CA THR A 580 14.75 -3.63 2.74
C THR A 580 14.45 -3.92 1.27
N VAL A 581 14.65 -2.91 0.42
CA VAL A 581 14.48 -3.03 -1.04
C VAL A 581 15.27 -4.23 -1.58
N LYS A 582 16.51 -4.43 -1.11
CA LYS A 582 17.34 -5.57 -1.52
C LYS A 582 16.71 -6.93 -1.17
N SER A 583 16.11 -7.06 0.01
CA SER A 583 15.41 -8.28 0.43
C SER A 583 14.20 -8.57 -0.44
N TYR A 584 13.42 -7.54 -0.79
CA TYR A 584 12.28 -7.67 -1.69
C TYR A 584 12.68 -7.93 -3.15
N LEU A 585 13.79 -7.35 -3.64
CA LEU A 585 14.35 -7.68 -4.95
C LEU A 585 14.73 -9.15 -5.04
N LYS A 586 15.31 -9.70 -3.96
CA LYS A 586 15.62 -11.13 -3.88
C LYS A 586 14.34 -11.97 -3.91
N LEU A 587 13.32 -11.63 -3.12
CA LEU A 587 12.03 -12.33 -3.11
C LEU A 587 11.35 -12.29 -4.49
N ALA A 588 11.29 -11.12 -5.13
CA ALA A 588 10.76 -10.97 -6.48
C ALA A 588 11.46 -11.89 -7.49
N ARG A 589 12.78 -12.08 -7.35
CA ARG A 589 13.52 -13.03 -8.19
C ARG A 589 13.22 -14.48 -7.88
N GLU A 590 13.10 -14.84 -6.61
CA GLU A 590 12.73 -16.20 -6.20
C GLU A 590 11.33 -16.59 -6.71
N ILE A 591 10.40 -15.64 -6.73
CA ILE A 591 9.06 -15.78 -7.32
C ILE A 591 9.13 -16.14 -8.83
N VAL A 592 10.06 -15.54 -9.58
CA VAL A 592 10.26 -15.82 -11.02
C VAL A 592 10.99 -17.14 -11.25
N ASP A 593 12.09 -17.39 -10.54
CA ASP A 593 12.93 -18.57 -10.76
C ASP A 593 12.23 -19.89 -10.42
N ALA A 594 11.16 -19.83 -9.62
CA ALA A 594 10.22 -20.91 -9.35
C ALA A 594 9.73 -21.66 -10.61
N THR A 595 9.36 -20.94 -11.68
CA THR A 595 8.70 -21.51 -12.88
C THR A 595 9.66 -21.91 -13.99
N ARG A 596 10.79 -21.19 -14.16
CA ARG A 596 11.69 -21.42 -15.31
C ARG A 596 12.31 -22.83 -15.35
N ARG A 597 12.26 -23.59 -14.26
CA ARG A 597 12.74 -24.98 -14.22
C ARG A 597 11.65 -26.01 -14.53
N GLY A 598 10.36 -25.68 -14.40
CA GLY A 598 9.23 -26.56 -14.72
C GLY A 598 9.06 -26.83 -16.21
N ASN A 599 9.42 -25.87 -17.07
CA ASN A 599 9.28 -25.95 -18.53
C ASN A 599 10.45 -26.60 -19.28
N LYS A 600 11.44 -27.20 -18.59
CA LYS A 600 12.48 -28.00 -19.26
C LYS A 600 12.00 -29.44 -19.51
N LYS A 601 10.93 -29.58 -20.29
CA LYS A 601 10.63 -30.81 -21.03
C LYS A 601 10.50 -30.49 -22.52
N GLN A 602 11.42 -31.11 -23.26
CA GLN A 602 11.31 -31.50 -24.66
C GLN A 602 11.54 -30.39 -25.70
N GLY A 603 12.79 -30.33 -26.19
CA GLY A 603 13.11 -29.71 -27.47
C GLY A 603 14.28 -28.74 -27.41
N ASP A 604 15.50 -29.24 -27.22
CA ASP A 604 16.64 -28.74 -28.02
C ASP A 604 17.79 -29.76 -27.96
N LYS A 605 17.82 -30.64 -28.97
CA LYS A 605 19.05 -31.33 -29.34
C LYS A 605 19.68 -30.44 -30.40
N ASP A 606 20.64 -29.61 -30.02
CA ASP A 606 21.59 -29.11 -30.99
C ASP A 606 22.99 -29.71 -30.77
N LYS A 607 23.56 -30.00 -31.94
CA LYS A 607 24.59 -30.96 -32.23
C LYS A 607 25.96 -30.43 -31.83
N THR A 608 26.78 -31.31 -31.25
CA THR A 608 28.21 -31.31 -31.55
C THR A 608 28.72 -32.75 -31.55
N ARG A 609 29.41 -33.05 -32.64
CA ARG A 609 29.96 -34.31 -33.18
C ARG A 609 30.88 -35.03 -32.18
N ASP A 610 30.64 -36.31 -31.96
CA ASP A 610 31.28 -37.50 -32.59
C ASP A 610 32.69 -37.77 -32.07
N ILE A 611 32.87 -38.95 -31.45
CA ILE A 611 33.86 -39.99 -31.83
C ILE A 611 33.40 -41.33 -31.19
N ASP A 612 33.31 -42.33 -32.07
CA ASP A 612 33.45 -43.80 -31.93
C ASP A 612 33.82 -44.39 -30.55
N ASP A 613 33.42 -45.61 -30.19
CA ASP A 613 33.41 -46.80 -31.04
C ASP A 613 32.47 -47.89 -30.51
N SER A 614 31.93 -48.63 -31.46
CA SER A 614 31.06 -49.80 -31.25
C SER A 614 31.83 -51.08 -30.93
N ALA A 615 31.15 -51.96 -30.17
CA ALA A 615 31.23 -53.42 -30.20
C ALA A 615 32.56 -54.11 -29.85
N VAL A 616 32.60 -54.74 -28.67
CA VAL A 616 33.31 -56.02 -28.50
C VAL A 616 32.41 -56.95 -27.67
N GLU A 617 32.00 -58.05 -28.29
CA GLU A 617 31.48 -59.26 -27.64
C GLU A 617 32.51 -59.77 -26.62
N CYS A 618 32.07 -60.07 -25.40
CA CYS A 618 32.76 -61.04 -24.53
C CYS A 618 31.69 -61.89 -23.85
N GLY A 619 31.73 -63.19 -24.17
CA GLY A 619 30.90 -64.22 -23.56
C GLY A 619 31.27 -64.51 -22.11
N ASP A 620 30.43 -65.38 -21.55
CA ASP A 620 30.47 -66.03 -20.24
C ASP A 620 31.81 -66.00 -19.48
N LEU A 621 31.76 -65.55 -18.22
CA LEU A 621 32.06 -66.35 -17.03
C LEU A 621 32.00 -65.47 -15.74
N ASP A 622 31.55 -66.09 -14.66
CA ASP A 622 31.23 -65.56 -13.34
C ASP A 622 32.30 -64.66 -12.69
N VAL A 623 31.90 -63.46 -12.23
CA VAL A 623 32.10 -62.96 -10.84
C VAL A 623 31.04 -61.88 -10.55
N LYS A 624 30.13 -62.18 -9.63
CA LYS A 624 29.24 -61.19 -8.97
C LYS A 624 30.02 -60.49 -7.86
N GLU A 625 30.06 -59.16 -7.88
CA GLU A 625 29.80 -58.26 -6.73
C GLU A 625 30.19 -56.82 -7.11
N GLY A 626 29.21 -55.91 -7.18
CA GLY A 626 29.50 -54.48 -7.42
C GLY A 626 28.37 -53.60 -7.99
N CYS A 627 27.19 -54.13 -8.29
CA CYS A 627 26.14 -53.34 -8.97
C CYS A 627 25.07 -52.69 -8.08
N ASP A 628 24.97 -53.03 -6.78
CA ASP A 628 23.83 -52.58 -5.96
C ASP A 628 24.03 -51.24 -5.23
N VAL A 629 25.24 -50.69 -5.20
CA VAL A 629 25.53 -49.41 -4.49
C VAL A 629 25.33 -48.17 -5.38
N GLU A 630 25.48 -48.31 -6.70
CA GLU A 630 25.31 -47.23 -7.69
C GLU A 630 23.83 -46.91 -7.96
N GLU A 631 22.96 -47.93 -7.96
CA GLU A 631 21.53 -47.75 -8.26
C GLU A 631 20.77 -47.12 -7.07
N GLU A 632 21.13 -47.44 -5.83
CA GLU A 632 20.60 -46.79 -4.63
C GLU A 632 21.02 -45.32 -4.52
N LYS A 633 22.29 -45.00 -4.83
CA LYS A 633 22.79 -43.60 -4.86
C LYS A 633 22.11 -42.79 -5.96
N ARG A 634 21.83 -43.40 -7.13
CA ARG A 634 21.02 -42.79 -8.21
C ARG A 634 19.55 -42.61 -7.82
N LYS A 635 18.93 -43.55 -7.12
CA LYS A 635 17.54 -43.44 -6.60
C LYS A 635 17.42 -42.38 -5.50
N LYS A 636 18.37 -42.28 -4.57
CA LYS A 636 18.45 -41.21 -3.55
C LYS A 636 18.70 -39.82 -4.17
N ARG A 637 19.61 -39.70 -5.16
CA ARG A 637 19.81 -38.45 -5.92
C ARG A 637 18.60 -38.05 -6.77
N ARG A 638 17.85 -39.01 -7.34
CA ARG A 638 16.60 -38.74 -8.06
C ARG A 638 15.46 -38.33 -7.12
N LYS A 639 15.33 -38.94 -5.94
CA LYS A 639 14.37 -38.53 -4.90
C LYS A 639 14.69 -37.13 -4.34
N SER A 640 15.96 -36.84 -4.04
CA SER A 640 16.44 -35.51 -3.63
C SER A 640 16.20 -34.43 -4.70
N LYS A 641 16.49 -34.72 -5.98
CA LYS A 641 16.20 -33.79 -7.09
C LYS A 641 14.70 -33.60 -7.34
N LYS A 642 13.86 -34.63 -7.19
CA LYS A 642 12.39 -34.49 -7.26
C LYS A 642 11.82 -33.65 -6.11
N HIS A 643 12.35 -33.84 -4.90
CA HIS A 643 11.96 -33.02 -3.73
C HIS A 643 12.34 -31.55 -3.91
N HIS A 644 13.54 -31.29 -4.45
CA HIS A 644 14.00 -29.93 -4.68
C HIS A 644 13.28 -29.22 -5.84
N HIS A 645 12.77 -30.00 -6.81
CA HIS A 645 11.97 -29.48 -7.93
C HIS A 645 10.54 -29.12 -7.52
N LYS A 646 9.93 -29.87 -6.59
CA LYS A 646 8.61 -29.54 -5.99
C LYS A 646 8.66 -28.30 -5.09
N LEU A 647 9.80 -28.04 -4.43
CA LEU A 647 9.97 -26.92 -3.50
C LEU A 647 10.08 -25.55 -4.19
N LYS A 648 10.43 -25.50 -5.49
CA LYS A 648 10.67 -24.23 -6.19
C LYS A 648 9.40 -23.63 -6.79
N ASP A 649 8.45 -24.43 -7.26
CA ASP A 649 7.11 -23.93 -7.62
C ASP A 649 6.38 -23.32 -6.41
N HIS A 650 6.71 -23.80 -5.21
CA HIS A 650 6.03 -23.45 -3.97
C HIS A 650 6.02 -21.96 -3.62
N ILE A 651 7.06 -21.18 -3.97
CA ILE A 651 7.12 -19.74 -3.61
C ILE A 651 6.09 -18.93 -4.41
N TRP A 652 5.95 -19.20 -5.71
CA TRP A 652 4.94 -18.55 -6.54
C TRP A 652 3.53 -18.93 -6.11
N HIS A 653 3.29 -20.22 -5.91
CA HIS A 653 2.00 -20.73 -5.40
C HIS A 653 1.65 -20.10 -4.04
N THR A 654 2.64 -19.94 -3.15
CA THR A 654 2.44 -19.26 -1.86
C THR A 654 2.14 -17.77 -2.05
N PHE A 655 2.84 -17.11 -2.98
CA PHE A 655 2.60 -15.70 -3.30
C PHE A 655 1.18 -15.46 -3.79
N VAL A 656 0.71 -16.26 -4.74
CA VAL A 656 -0.67 -16.18 -5.24
C VAL A 656 -1.68 -16.53 -4.14
N LYS A 657 -1.44 -17.60 -3.37
CA LYS A 657 -2.32 -17.98 -2.26
C LYS A 657 -2.46 -16.87 -1.23
N ARG A 658 -1.35 -16.22 -0.85
CA ARG A 658 -1.34 -15.09 0.10
C ARG A 658 -1.99 -13.84 -0.48
N ALA A 659 -1.82 -13.58 -1.78
CA ALA A 659 -2.50 -12.47 -2.44
C ALA A 659 -4.02 -12.56 -2.26
N PHE A 660 -4.57 -13.78 -2.31
CA PHE A 660 -5.98 -14.07 -2.05
C PHE A 660 -6.29 -14.45 -0.59
N VAL A 661 -5.40 -14.19 0.36
CA VAL A 661 -5.61 -14.47 1.81
C VAL A 661 -6.02 -15.94 2.08
N GLY A 662 -5.57 -16.86 1.23
CA GLY A 662 -5.88 -18.28 1.32
C GLY A 662 -7.33 -18.67 1.00
N THR A 663 -8.18 -17.79 0.46
CA THR A 663 -9.56 -18.13 0.06
C THR A 663 -9.63 -18.90 -1.25
N ILE A 664 -8.64 -18.74 -2.13
CA ILE A 664 -8.56 -19.40 -3.45
C ILE A 664 -7.38 -20.38 -3.44
N GLU A 665 -7.61 -21.62 -3.86
CA GLU A 665 -6.57 -22.64 -3.95
C GLU A 665 -5.82 -22.56 -5.29
N GLY A 666 -4.52 -22.90 -5.30
CA GLY A 666 -3.69 -22.80 -6.50
C GLY A 666 -4.15 -23.66 -7.67
N ASP A 667 -4.81 -24.79 -7.38
CA ASP A 667 -5.33 -25.72 -8.39
C ASP A 667 -6.60 -25.15 -9.11
N GLU A 668 -7.34 -24.25 -8.46
CA GLU A 668 -8.51 -23.55 -9.03
C GLU A 668 -8.11 -22.44 -10.03
N LEU A 669 -6.83 -22.05 -10.02
CA LEU A 669 -6.25 -20.98 -10.85
C LEU A 669 -5.47 -21.53 -12.07
N GLY A 670 -5.70 -22.80 -12.45
CA GLY A 670 -5.08 -23.39 -13.65
C GLY A 670 -3.54 -23.51 -13.59
N MET A 671 -2.95 -23.47 -12.38
CA MET A 671 -1.49 -23.51 -12.15
C MET A 671 -0.91 -24.93 -11.98
#